data_AF-A0A7Y5GAE2-F1
#
_entry.id   AF-A0A7Y5GAE2-F1
#
_cell.length_a   1.000
_cell.length_b   1.000
_cell.length_c   1.000
_cell.angle_alpha   90.00
_cell.angle_beta   90.00
_cell.angle_gamma   90.00
#
_symmetry.space_group_name_H-M   'P 1'
#
loop_
_entity.id
_entity.type
_entity.pdbx_description
1 polymer ?
#
loop_
_entity_poly.entity_id
_entity_poly.type
_entity_poly.pdbx_seq_one_letter_code
_entity_poly.pdbx_strand_id
1 'polypeptide(L)'
;MKRQWSTVCFLILLIFENLPAQTIQSKNDYFKIISEKDGELIYEFNFIRPSVSSSLQNGAAYDRLEAPFFETTQEAGVPQLLKISYLLELPEGRPLAQIISSQKEMIQVGQLFYQNDSEKKALPDEWLPKNPVRLEYVGKMRNIPLYQLTLYPYRYNASKKQIEFNEQLQVKITYQPTQRVQVFESRIDEVDRLLKSSSLNYEFARKKRQLKSKAVLNKTALQQTALTQSAQSSGFFNVLAAAHIKIIVDKDGLYKIPYAYLAEKTGMDFKNIDPRTFRLFNQGLEVPIYFQGDFDGKFNEGDFFEFFGEKYLAKFNRYINTVPKIKGHYIDPWSDDNAYFLTWGGNFGLRMVEENGGKVIPDDKTGAPLNQPVNFNFTAHYEEDKARLSIKDINLIQPTAVEDIWAFDEGVSYIQGGTGETSSREYTFVVEQPEGSQQSTFSLLINLQGISTGNHLVSILLNDGEISGGNLSWTGPEKFQTEILINYDQIKPGSNRLRITTPSSSDRTLDILALNWFELKYKRTYRAQNDYLLFYPGPDGISGYTNQFVIRGFKDQNISVYKKGVSKIVNWDLKRTVADTSWRVEMQDLSPLSNTEYIAVSETAKLLPKSITLNNSANTLLTGTHNARYLIITPKKFKNAALPLQTHRASKGLSVETVAAEDIYDAFGFGVKSPYAIRDFLRYTYTQPNWQGAQGSPLYILLIGDASENSKSASDILPTQHIQTEKYGSTASDYWYSLADDNDIVQDFFIGRFPAADSVTIQTITDKIIQYEQSALPGTWKNTVQFIGGQNESRGVLSGNSEIPVDVFRYQSSKLINNTMPQAFSPKRIYAFPRNDQFIGGANDVIGSFNDGRLIMTYLGHGGGGIWGDLDAVTGKPLLNNDQVDEISNQGNRYPFVLSMTCFVGAFDGGNPALGEVMLTKANKGAIGVLASSGTGWIIGDFQMLEQSLQPFLQEGVSVGAAIAQGKINYLILKGQTDVEVSGSGSSLTESFIAPSMAFQFNYLGDPALT
;
A
#
# COMPACT_ATOMS: atom_id res chain seq x y z
N MET A 1 52.39 -0.81 63.52
CA MET A 1 50.96 -0.60 63.16
C MET A 1 50.70 -0.67 61.64
N LYS A 2 51.38 -1.60 60.93
CA LYS A 2 51.08 -2.04 59.56
C LYS A 2 51.05 -3.58 59.60
N ARG A 3 49.92 -4.16 60.01
CA ARG A 3 49.58 -5.60 59.98
C ARG A 3 48.28 -5.80 60.78
N GLN A 4 47.14 -5.38 60.23
CA GLN A 4 45.82 -5.79 60.73
C GLN A 4 44.63 -5.46 59.80
N TRP A 5 44.88 -5.27 58.50
CA TRP A 5 43.81 -4.99 57.51
C TRP A 5 43.84 -5.93 56.30
N SER A 6 44.51 -7.09 56.41
CA SER A 6 44.58 -8.09 55.33
C SER A 6 43.81 -9.39 55.63
N THR A 7 43.05 -9.46 56.72
CA THR A 7 42.35 -10.69 57.14
C THR A 7 40.83 -10.59 57.06
N VAL A 8 40.26 -9.41 56.82
CA VAL A 8 38.79 -9.22 56.67
C VAL A 8 38.34 -9.26 55.20
N CYS A 9 39.25 -9.07 54.23
CA CYS A 9 38.92 -9.19 52.80
C CYS A 9 39.05 -10.61 52.24
N PHE A 10 39.62 -11.57 52.99
CA PHE A 10 39.83 -12.95 52.51
C PHE A 10 38.76 -13.95 52.99
N LEU A 11 37.87 -13.55 53.90
CA LEU A 11 36.78 -14.40 54.42
C LEU A 11 35.38 -14.07 53.87
N ILE A 12 35.25 -13.04 53.04
CA ILE A 12 34.00 -12.72 52.32
C ILE A 12 34.01 -13.31 50.88
N LEU A 13 35.15 -13.84 50.42
CA LEU A 13 35.33 -14.45 49.09
C LEU A 13 35.13 -15.98 49.05
N LEU A 14 34.72 -16.63 50.15
CA LEU A 14 34.61 -18.10 50.25
C LEU A 14 33.27 -18.61 50.80
N ILE A 15 32.19 -17.79 50.76
CA ILE A 15 30.81 -18.23 51.12
C ILE A 15 29.82 -17.99 49.95
N PHE A 16 30.30 -17.95 48.70
CA PHE A 16 29.44 -17.94 47.50
C PHE A 16 29.81 -19.04 46.49
N GLU A 17 30.39 -20.14 46.96
CA GLU A 17 30.48 -21.39 46.18
C GLU A 17 29.50 -22.41 46.76
N ASN A 18 28.22 -22.23 46.42
CA ASN A 18 27.23 -23.30 46.21
C ASN A 18 25.86 -22.68 46.02
N LEU A 19 25.58 -22.23 44.79
CA LEU A 19 24.27 -22.14 44.16
C LEU A 19 24.51 -21.79 42.68
N PRO A 20 24.38 -22.71 41.70
CA PRO A 20 24.37 -22.32 40.31
C PRO A 20 22.95 -21.86 39.96
N ALA A 21 22.60 -20.62 40.29
CA ALA A 21 21.55 -19.96 39.54
C ALA A 21 22.21 -19.43 38.26
N GLN A 22 22.08 -20.16 37.15
CA GLN A 22 22.43 -19.60 35.83
C GLN A 22 21.71 -18.25 35.71
N THR A 23 22.48 -17.16 35.72
CA THR A 23 21.89 -15.83 35.55
C THR A 23 21.64 -15.68 34.06
N ILE A 24 20.41 -15.91 33.62
CA ILE A 24 19.98 -15.70 32.24
C ILE A 24 19.85 -14.19 32.04
N GLN A 25 20.77 -13.63 31.26
CA GLN A 25 20.88 -12.21 30.95
C GLN A 25 20.33 -11.90 29.55
N SER A 26 20.26 -12.90 28.67
CA SER A 26 19.72 -12.75 27.33
C SER A 26 18.93 -13.98 26.87
N LYS A 27 18.06 -13.78 25.88
CA LYS A 27 17.35 -14.86 25.17
C LYS A 27 18.30 -15.93 24.63
N ASN A 28 19.51 -15.54 24.23
CA ASN A 28 20.52 -16.43 23.66
C ASN A 28 21.23 -17.29 24.72
N ASP A 29 21.03 -17.04 26.01
CA ASP A 29 21.63 -17.85 27.08
C ASP A 29 20.91 -19.20 27.24
N TYR A 30 19.70 -19.34 26.67
CA TYR A 30 18.92 -20.57 26.68
C TYR A 30 19.45 -21.66 25.76
N PHE A 31 20.37 -21.37 24.83
CA PHE A 31 20.79 -22.36 23.83
C PHE A 31 22.29 -22.59 23.77
N LYS A 32 22.65 -23.78 23.30
CA LYS A 32 24.01 -24.21 23.02
C LYS A 32 24.05 -24.88 21.65
N ILE A 33 25.06 -24.52 20.85
CA ILE A 33 25.32 -25.17 19.57
C ILE A 33 25.95 -26.55 19.82
N ILE A 34 25.29 -27.62 19.36
CA ILE A 34 25.83 -28.99 19.41
C ILE A 34 26.55 -29.34 18.11
N SER A 35 25.93 -29.03 16.96
CA SER A 35 26.50 -29.27 15.64
C SER A 35 25.87 -28.37 14.59
N GLU A 36 26.67 -27.76 13.72
CA GLU A 36 26.19 -27.07 12.52
C GLU A 36 26.92 -27.63 11.30
N LYS A 37 26.22 -28.46 10.53
CA LYS A 37 26.68 -29.09 9.30
C LYS A 37 25.76 -28.68 8.15
N ASP A 38 26.25 -28.79 6.92
CA ASP A 38 25.39 -28.54 5.77
C ASP A 38 24.27 -29.58 5.70
N GLY A 39 23.03 -29.10 5.62
CA GLY A 39 21.82 -29.93 5.69
C GLY A 39 21.38 -30.35 7.11
N GLU A 40 22.14 -30.04 8.16
CA GLU A 40 21.82 -30.46 9.53
C GLU A 40 22.35 -29.48 10.59
N LEU A 41 21.46 -28.87 11.38
CA LEU A 41 21.79 -28.09 12.58
C LEU A 41 21.24 -28.80 13.81
N ILE A 42 21.99 -28.83 14.91
CA ILE A 42 21.57 -29.40 16.19
C ILE A 42 21.85 -28.38 17.29
N TYR A 43 20.79 -27.95 17.96
CA TYR A 43 20.84 -27.05 19.11
C TYR A 43 20.30 -27.76 20.35
N GLU A 44 20.91 -27.49 21.48
CA GLU A 44 20.40 -27.87 22.80
C GLU A 44 19.88 -26.62 23.48
N PHE A 45 18.64 -26.65 23.94
CA PHE A 45 18.02 -25.59 24.72
C PHE A 45 17.89 -26.05 26.17
N ASN A 46 18.33 -25.23 27.11
CA ASN A 46 18.28 -25.48 28.55
C ASN A 46 17.40 -24.41 29.19
N PHE A 47 16.18 -24.79 29.52
CA PHE A 47 15.14 -23.90 30.03
C PHE A 47 15.10 -23.92 31.55
N ILE A 48 14.56 -22.85 32.14
CA ILE A 48 14.34 -22.78 33.59
C ILE A 48 12.92 -23.17 33.94
N ARG A 49 12.74 -23.72 35.14
CA ARG A 49 11.41 -23.96 35.69
C ARG A 49 10.62 -22.65 35.70
N PRO A 50 9.35 -22.62 35.23
CA PRO A 50 8.59 -21.38 35.19
C PRO A 50 8.13 -21.03 36.61
N SER A 51 8.03 -19.74 36.92
CA SER A 51 7.30 -19.32 38.12
C SER A 51 5.80 -19.46 37.85
N VAL A 52 5.09 -19.98 38.85
CA VAL A 52 3.63 -20.13 38.83
C VAL A 52 3.04 -19.15 39.81
N SER A 53 2.16 -18.27 39.33
CA SER A 53 1.39 -17.35 40.16
C SER A 53 -0.09 -17.57 39.97
N SER A 54 -0.86 -17.59 41.06
CA SER A 54 -2.32 -17.70 40.98
C SER A 54 -2.99 -16.34 40.80
N SER A 55 -4.09 -16.34 40.08
CA SER A 55 -4.88 -15.20 39.61
C SER A 55 -6.37 -15.49 39.71
N LEU A 56 -7.19 -14.45 39.89
CA LEU A 56 -8.65 -14.59 39.78
C LEU A 56 -9.16 -13.98 38.47
N GLN A 57 -10.00 -14.74 37.78
CA GLN A 57 -10.74 -14.30 36.59
C GLN A 57 -12.19 -14.77 36.72
N ASN A 58 -13.14 -13.84 36.69
CA ASN A 58 -14.57 -14.10 36.87
C ASN A 58 -14.91 -14.94 38.13
N GLY A 59 -14.16 -14.75 39.23
CA GLY A 59 -14.33 -15.50 40.48
C GLY A 59 -13.75 -16.92 40.50
N ALA A 60 -13.15 -17.39 39.41
CA ALA A 60 -12.43 -18.66 39.35
C ALA A 60 -10.91 -18.46 39.47
N ALA A 61 -10.23 -19.40 40.13
CA ALA A 61 -8.79 -19.39 40.33
C ALA A 61 -8.05 -19.99 39.12
N TYR A 62 -7.10 -19.23 38.60
CA TYR A 62 -6.27 -19.56 37.45
C TYR A 62 -4.79 -19.42 37.78
N ASP A 63 -3.96 -20.29 37.25
CA ASP A 63 -2.51 -20.17 37.32
C ASP A 63 -1.94 -19.50 36.06
N ARG A 64 -0.88 -18.72 36.25
CA ARG A 64 -0.10 -18.07 35.21
C ARG A 64 1.33 -18.55 35.27
N LEU A 65 1.91 -18.71 34.09
CA LEU A 65 3.30 -19.09 33.91
C LEU A 65 4.10 -17.87 33.54
N GLU A 66 5.25 -17.72 34.18
CA GLU A 66 6.21 -16.67 33.85
C GLU A 66 7.61 -17.26 33.75
N ALA A 67 8.33 -16.85 32.71
CA ALA A 67 9.76 -17.12 32.54
C ALA A 67 10.40 -15.94 31.78
N PRO A 68 11.66 -15.56 32.07
CA PRO A 68 12.35 -14.47 31.38
C PRO A 68 12.43 -14.70 29.87
N PHE A 69 12.22 -13.66 29.07
CA PHE A 69 12.29 -13.69 27.59
C PHE A 69 11.25 -14.59 26.89
N PHE A 70 10.31 -15.19 27.63
CA PHE A 70 9.20 -15.93 27.06
C PHE A 70 8.01 -15.03 26.75
N GLU A 71 7.35 -15.34 25.64
CA GLU A 71 6.12 -14.72 25.17
C GLU A 71 4.93 -15.60 25.58
N THR A 72 3.76 -15.01 25.78
CA THR A 72 2.52 -15.78 26.01
C THR A 72 1.75 -15.96 24.71
N THR A 73 1.26 -17.17 24.44
CA THR A 73 0.30 -17.44 23.37
C THR A 73 -0.95 -16.59 23.58
N GLN A 74 -1.56 -16.13 22.48
CA GLN A 74 -2.68 -15.19 22.52
C GLN A 74 -4.00 -15.77 21.99
N GLU A 75 -4.01 -17.04 21.59
CA GLU A 75 -5.19 -17.65 20.95
C GLU A 75 -6.42 -17.65 21.86
N ALA A 76 -7.53 -17.13 21.33
CA ALA A 76 -8.79 -17.05 22.05
C ALA A 76 -9.40 -18.45 22.30
N GLY A 77 -9.86 -18.66 23.54
CA GLY A 77 -10.50 -19.90 23.96
C GLY A 77 -9.56 -21.04 24.34
N VAL A 78 -8.24 -20.84 24.29
CA VAL A 78 -7.23 -21.77 24.85
C VAL A 78 -6.44 -21.10 25.99
N PRO A 79 -5.83 -21.88 26.90
CA PRO A 79 -5.03 -21.31 27.99
C PRO A 79 -3.75 -20.67 27.47
N GLN A 80 -3.30 -19.59 28.11
CA GLN A 80 -2.04 -18.94 27.82
C GLN A 80 -0.86 -19.85 28.18
N LEU A 81 0.01 -20.09 27.21
CA LEU A 81 1.23 -20.87 27.32
C LEU A 81 2.43 -20.01 26.99
N LEU A 82 3.60 -20.42 27.49
CA LEU A 82 4.85 -19.73 27.21
C LEU A 82 5.52 -20.31 25.95
N LYS A 83 5.90 -19.43 25.03
CA LYS A 83 6.67 -19.74 23.83
C LYS A 83 7.92 -18.87 23.72
N ILE A 84 8.91 -19.36 22.99
CA ILE A 84 10.12 -18.61 22.65
C ILE A 84 10.48 -18.88 21.19
N SER A 85 10.69 -17.81 20.43
CA SER A 85 10.89 -17.88 18.97
C SER A 85 12.29 -17.40 18.56
N TYR A 86 13.00 -18.11 17.69
CA TYR A 86 14.29 -17.69 17.15
C TYR A 86 14.24 -17.52 15.64
N LEU A 87 14.92 -16.51 15.11
CA LEU A 87 15.11 -16.35 13.68
C LEU A 87 16.27 -17.24 13.19
N LEU A 88 16.13 -17.85 12.03
CA LEU A 88 17.13 -18.69 11.39
C LEU A 88 17.28 -18.31 9.92
N GLU A 89 18.52 -18.30 9.44
CA GLU A 89 18.85 -18.25 8.03
C GLU A 89 18.98 -19.68 7.49
N LEU A 90 18.00 -20.14 6.71
CA LEU A 90 18.02 -21.47 6.08
C LEU A 90 17.79 -21.32 4.58
N PRO A 91 18.34 -22.23 3.74
CA PRO A 91 18.01 -22.23 2.32
C PRO A 91 16.51 -22.47 2.07
N GLU A 92 16.01 -21.97 0.95
CA GLU A 92 14.64 -22.27 0.50
C GLU A 92 14.42 -23.78 0.36
N GLY A 93 13.23 -24.23 0.78
CA GLY A 93 12.82 -25.62 0.72
C GLY A 93 11.84 -25.93 1.84
N ARG A 94 11.80 -27.19 2.25
CA ARG A 94 10.98 -27.70 3.36
C ARG A 94 11.89 -28.16 4.50
N PRO A 95 12.56 -27.24 5.22
CA PRO A 95 13.32 -27.62 6.39
C PRO A 95 12.38 -28.22 7.45
N LEU A 96 12.89 -29.17 8.22
CA LEU A 96 12.13 -29.87 9.26
C LEU A 96 12.88 -29.76 10.58
N ALA A 97 12.19 -29.29 11.62
CA ALA A 97 12.68 -29.32 12.99
C ALA A 97 12.08 -30.53 13.73
N GLN A 98 12.94 -31.30 14.40
CA GLN A 98 12.56 -32.49 15.15
C GLN A 98 13.26 -32.50 16.51
N ILE A 99 12.56 -32.96 17.54
CA ILE A 99 13.15 -33.18 18.85
C ILE A 99 13.88 -34.52 18.82
N ILE A 100 15.17 -34.52 19.11
CA ILE A 100 16.00 -35.74 19.14
C ILE A 100 16.31 -36.23 20.55
N SER A 101 16.21 -35.34 21.54
CA SER A 101 16.36 -35.66 22.96
C SER A 101 15.59 -34.63 23.79
N SER A 102 15.00 -35.05 24.91
CA SER A 102 14.31 -34.17 25.85
C SER A 102 14.45 -34.69 27.28
N GLN A 103 14.75 -33.81 28.24
CA GLN A 103 14.64 -34.08 29.67
C GLN A 103 13.41 -33.35 30.21
N LYS A 104 12.51 -34.09 30.87
CA LYS A 104 11.18 -33.62 31.21
C LYS A 104 10.91 -33.73 32.71
N GLU A 105 10.27 -32.70 33.25
CA GLU A 105 9.69 -32.67 34.58
C GLU A 105 8.17 -32.45 34.46
N MET A 106 7.41 -33.08 35.35
CA MET A 106 5.97 -32.87 35.46
C MET A 106 5.70 -31.90 36.61
N ILE A 107 5.06 -30.77 36.31
CA ILE A 107 4.73 -29.74 37.31
C ILE A 107 3.22 -29.72 37.50
N GLN A 108 2.77 -29.92 38.74
CA GLN A 108 1.36 -29.79 39.07
C GLN A 108 0.98 -28.31 39.11
N VAL A 109 -0.12 -27.96 38.44
CA VAL A 109 -0.69 -26.61 38.44
C VAL A 109 -2.21 -26.68 38.63
N GLY A 110 -2.83 -25.53 38.77
CA GLY A 110 -4.26 -25.32 38.65
C GLY A 110 -4.69 -25.20 37.18
N GLN A 111 -5.80 -24.52 36.96
CA GLN A 111 -6.28 -24.23 35.62
C GLN A 111 -5.49 -23.05 35.05
N LEU A 112 -4.86 -23.18 33.89
CA LEU A 112 -4.12 -22.06 33.31
C LEU A 112 -5.04 -20.94 32.81
N PHE A 113 -4.57 -19.70 32.94
CA PHE A 113 -5.28 -18.47 32.59
C PHE A 113 -5.69 -18.41 31.10
N TYR A 114 -6.87 -17.84 30.80
CA TYR A 114 -7.37 -17.64 29.44
C TYR A 114 -7.41 -16.14 29.09
N GLN A 115 -6.97 -15.78 27.89
CA GLN A 115 -7.04 -14.38 27.43
C GLN A 115 -8.48 -13.86 27.40
N ASN A 116 -9.41 -14.67 26.89
CA ASN A 116 -10.84 -14.44 26.99
C ASN A 116 -11.57 -15.68 27.52
N ASP A 117 -11.90 -15.66 28.81
CA ASP A 117 -12.60 -16.77 29.48
C ASP A 117 -14.03 -16.98 28.94
N SER A 118 -14.67 -15.96 28.35
CA SER A 118 -15.99 -16.13 27.72
C SER A 118 -15.95 -16.97 26.44
N GLU A 119 -14.78 -17.12 25.84
CA GLU A 119 -14.56 -17.93 24.62
C GLU A 119 -13.92 -19.28 24.92
N LYS A 120 -13.80 -19.66 26.20
CA LYS A 120 -13.17 -20.90 26.65
C LYS A 120 -13.73 -22.12 25.91
N LYS A 121 -12.86 -22.81 25.17
CA LYS A 121 -13.19 -24.04 24.45
C LYS A 121 -13.02 -25.25 25.37
N ALA A 122 -13.79 -26.31 25.10
CA ALA A 122 -13.53 -27.62 25.70
C ALA A 122 -12.20 -28.15 25.16
N LEU A 123 -11.24 -28.41 26.05
CA LEU A 123 -9.91 -28.85 25.66
C LEU A 123 -9.84 -30.39 25.62
N PRO A 124 -9.20 -30.98 24.61
CA PRO A 124 -8.93 -32.41 24.57
C PRO A 124 -8.00 -32.86 25.71
N ASP A 125 -8.09 -34.13 26.11
CA ASP A 125 -7.14 -34.75 27.05
C ASP A 125 -5.81 -35.06 26.34
N GLU A 126 -5.08 -34.00 25.96
CA GLU A 126 -3.76 -34.09 25.36
C GLU A 126 -2.86 -32.95 25.85
N TRP A 127 -1.60 -32.97 25.42
CA TRP A 127 -0.61 -31.95 25.74
C TRP A 127 -0.64 -30.83 24.70
N LEU A 128 -0.92 -29.61 25.14
CA LEU A 128 -1.01 -28.43 24.28
C LEU A 128 0.24 -27.53 24.42
N PRO A 129 0.76 -26.97 23.30
CA PRO A 129 0.43 -27.37 21.93
C PRO A 129 0.91 -28.80 21.65
N LYS A 130 0.31 -29.47 20.66
CA LYS A 130 0.65 -30.85 20.30
C LYS A 130 2.12 -31.06 19.90
N ASN A 131 2.69 -30.07 19.19
CA ASN A 131 4.08 -30.07 18.76
C ASN A 131 4.88 -29.07 19.60
N PRO A 132 5.91 -29.51 20.36
CA PRO A 132 6.73 -28.61 21.19
C PRO A 132 7.71 -27.75 20.39
N VAL A 133 7.88 -28.04 19.10
CA VAL A 133 8.78 -27.35 18.19
C VAL A 133 8.06 -27.11 16.88
N ARG A 134 8.17 -25.89 16.34
CA ARG A 134 7.70 -25.51 15.01
C ARG A 134 8.79 -24.77 14.26
N LEU A 135 8.79 -24.92 12.94
CA LEU A 135 9.67 -24.19 12.04
C LEU A 135 8.83 -23.64 10.90
N GLU A 136 8.72 -22.32 10.82
CA GLU A 136 7.83 -21.63 9.88
C GLU A 136 8.66 -20.71 8.98
N TYR A 137 8.30 -20.63 7.70
CA TYR A 137 8.93 -19.69 6.78
C TYR A 137 8.36 -18.30 7.02
N VAL A 138 9.23 -17.32 7.25
CA VAL A 138 8.84 -15.93 7.56
C VAL A 138 8.77 -15.09 6.28
N GLY A 139 9.74 -15.31 5.38
CA GLY A 139 9.97 -14.50 4.20
C GLY A 139 11.45 -14.46 3.85
N LYS A 140 11.84 -13.58 2.95
CA LYS A 140 13.24 -13.30 2.64
C LYS A 140 13.54 -11.85 2.96
N MET A 141 14.68 -11.64 3.61
CA MET A 141 15.31 -10.34 3.57
C MET A 141 16.33 -10.36 2.45
N ARG A 142 16.01 -9.67 1.35
CA ARG A 142 16.72 -9.75 0.08
C ARG A 142 16.73 -11.18 -0.45
N ASN A 143 17.91 -11.79 -0.58
CA ASN A 143 18.06 -13.17 -1.07
C ASN A 143 18.35 -14.15 0.08
N ILE A 144 18.05 -13.75 1.32
CA ILE A 144 18.34 -14.52 2.53
C ILE A 144 17.00 -15.01 3.11
N PRO A 145 16.64 -16.28 2.92
CA PRO A 145 15.40 -16.83 3.44
C PRO A 145 15.47 -16.97 4.96
N LEU A 146 14.42 -16.52 5.62
CA LEU A 146 14.29 -16.44 7.06
C LEU A 146 13.21 -17.41 7.53
N TYR A 147 13.53 -18.14 8.58
CA TYR A 147 12.62 -19.08 9.23
C TYR A 147 12.52 -18.78 10.72
N GLN A 148 11.34 -18.97 11.29
CA GLN A 148 11.07 -18.87 12.71
C GLN A 148 11.07 -20.26 13.32
N LEU A 149 11.98 -20.50 14.28
CA LEU A 149 11.97 -21.66 15.16
C LEU A 149 11.23 -21.32 16.46
N THR A 150 10.03 -21.87 16.65
CA THR A 150 9.23 -21.65 17.87
C THR A 150 9.32 -22.87 18.78
N LEU A 151 9.62 -22.65 20.05
CA LEU A 151 9.73 -23.69 21.08
C LEU A 151 8.68 -23.48 22.18
N TYR A 152 8.01 -24.56 22.57
CA TYR A 152 7.06 -24.60 23.68
C TYR A 152 7.55 -25.56 24.75
N PRO A 153 8.47 -25.11 25.63
CA PRO A 153 9.03 -25.97 26.66
C PRO A 153 8.04 -26.31 27.77
N TYR A 154 6.96 -25.54 27.93
CA TYR A 154 5.93 -25.75 28.96
C TYR A 154 4.60 -26.11 28.30
N ARG A 155 4.33 -27.42 28.18
CA ARG A 155 3.09 -27.90 27.57
C ARG A 155 2.06 -28.24 28.61
N TYR A 156 0.79 -27.90 28.38
CA TYR A 156 -0.26 -28.06 29.38
C TYR A 156 -1.25 -29.16 29.00
N ASN A 157 -1.67 -29.96 29.98
CA ASN A 157 -2.81 -30.85 29.87
C ASN A 157 -3.89 -30.43 30.87
N ALA A 158 -5.05 -30.01 30.33
CA ALA A 158 -6.13 -29.44 31.12
C ALA A 158 -6.88 -30.45 31.98
N SER A 159 -7.00 -31.70 31.54
CA SER A 159 -7.67 -32.76 32.30
C SER A 159 -6.85 -33.13 33.55
N LYS A 160 -5.53 -33.16 33.39
CA LYS A 160 -4.55 -33.50 34.43
C LYS A 160 -4.17 -32.32 35.32
N LYS A 161 -4.45 -31.09 34.86
CA LYS A 161 -3.96 -29.84 35.46
C LYS A 161 -2.45 -29.88 35.70
N GLN A 162 -1.71 -30.31 34.68
CA GLN A 162 -0.27 -30.53 34.75
C GLN A 162 0.43 -29.86 33.58
N ILE A 163 1.68 -29.48 33.82
CA ILE A 163 2.62 -29.01 32.81
C ILE A 163 3.71 -30.05 32.60
N GLU A 164 3.95 -30.42 31.35
CA GLU A 164 5.16 -31.10 30.88
C GLU A 164 6.20 -30.01 30.61
N PHE A 165 7.12 -29.85 31.55
CA PHE A 165 8.24 -28.93 31.45
C PHE A 165 9.44 -29.65 30.84
N ASN A 166 9.87 -29.24 29.65
CA ASN A 166 11.10 -29.71 29.02
C ASN A 166 12.24 -28.83 29.55
N GLU A 167 12.96 -29.30 30.56
CA GLU A 167 14.12 -28.61 31.12
C GLU A 167 15.26 -28.54 30.10
N GLN A 168 15.45 -29.63 29.35
CA GLN A 168 16.40 -29.68 28.26
C GLN A 168 15.72 -30.21 27.00
N LEU A 169 15.98 -29.56 25.87
CA LEU A 169 15.44 -29.95 24.57
C LEU A 169 16.53 -29.89 23.50
N GLN A 170 16.85 -31.02 22.88
CA GLN A 170 17.70 -31.02 21.69
C GLN A 170 16.85 -31.05 20.43
N VAL A 171 17.02 -30.02 19.60
CA VAL A 171 16.29 -29.85 18.35
C VAL A 171 17.27 -30.02 17.19
N LYS A 172 16.96 -30.99 16.32
CA LYS A 172 17.64 -31.19 15.04
C LYS A 172 16.82 -30.56 13.93
N ILE A 173 17.45 -29.67 13.18
CA ILE A 173 16.90 -29.03 11.99
C ILE A 173 17.57 -29.67 10.77
N THR A 174 16.79 -30.32 9.93
CA THR A 174 17.24 -30.90 8.66
C THR A 174 16.72 -30.09 7.50
N TYR A 175 17.55 -29.88 6.50
CA TYR A 175 17.15 -29.19 5.28
C TYR A 175 17.91 -29.78 4.10
N GLN A 176 17.39 -29.61 2.90
CA GLN A 176 18.12 -29.99 1.70
C GLN A 176 19.28 -29.00 1.53
N PRO A 177 20.54 -29.46 1.50
CA PRO A 177 21.64 -28.60 1.09
C PRO A 177 21.31 -28.07 -0.31
N THR A 178 21.20 -26.76 -0.46
CA THR A 178 20.92 -26.18 -1.77
C THR A 178 22.10 -26.45 -2.71
N GLN A 179 21.81 -26.87 -3.95
CA GLN A 179 22.76 -26.71 -5.06
C GLN A 179 23.20 -25.24 -5.11
N ARG A 180 24.40 -24.95 -5.63
CA ARG A 180 25.02 -23.62 -5.61
C ARG A 180 24.08 -22.53 -6.19
N VAL A 181 23.32 -21.86 -5.34
CA VAL A 181 22.57 -20.64 -5.65
C VAL A 181 23.44 -19.44 -5.30
N GLN A 182 23.56 -18.48 -6.22
CA GLN A 182 24.27 -17.23 -6.00
C GLN A 182 23.52 -16.36 -4.98
N VAL A 183 24.21 -15.98 -3.91
CA VAL A 183 23.81 -14.82 -3.10
C VAL A 183 24.63 -13.63 -3.60
N PHE A 184 23.94 -12.61 -4.12
CA PHE A 184 24.57 -11.33 -4.38
C PHE A 184 24.74 -10.58 -3.06
N GLU A 185 25.95 -10.05 -2.87
CA GLU A 185 26.49 -9.30 -1.74
C GLU A 185 26.74 -10.07 -0.43
N SER A 186 28.02 -10.34 -0.14
CA SER A 186 28.52 -10.40 1.24
C SER A 186 29.74 -9.48 1.38
N ARG A 187 29.48 -8.18 1.29
CA ARG A 187 30.26 -7.21 2.08
C ARG A 187 29.59 -7.12 3.45
N ILE A 188 30.32 -6.75 4.49
CA ILE A 188 29.70 -6.43 5.79
C ILE A 188 28.91 -5.14 5.55
N ASP A 189 27.65 -5.29 5.16
CA ASP A 189 26.70 -4.20 5.03
C ASP A 189 25.74 -4.20 6.23
N GLU A 190 24.79 -3.29 6.24
CA GLU A 190 23.86 -3.15 7.36
C GLU A 190 22.88 -4.32 7.49
N VAL A 191 22.59 -5.03 6.40
CA VAL A 191 21.79 -6.27 6.43
C VAL A 191 22.55 -7.36 7.16
N ASP A 192 23.86 -7.51 6.90
CA ASP A 192 24.69 -8.48 7.63
C ASP A 192 24.76 -8.17 9.14
N ARG A 193 24.79 -6.89 9.52
CA ARG A 193 24.75 -6.47 10.94
C ARG A 193 23.41 -6.77 11.61
N LEU A 194 22.29 -6.53 10.92
CA LEU A 194 20.96 -6.89 11.39
C LEU A 194 20.84 -8.40 11.61
N LEU A 195 21.25 -9.21 10.63
CA LEU A 195 21.21 -10.66 10.75
C LEU A 195 22.10 -11.16 11.87
N LYS A 196 23.25 -10.54 12.11
CA LYS A 196 24.14 -10.87 13.24
C LYS A 196 23.45 -10.73 14.59
N SER A 197 22.60 -9.71 14.76
CA SER A 197 21.92 -9.47 16.04
C SER A 197 20.58 -10.20 16.17
N SER A 198 19.98 -10.69 15.07
CA SER A 198 18.68 -11.38 15.10
C SER A 198 18.73 -12.89 14.85
N SER A 199 19.66 -13.40 14.04
CA SER A 199 19.67 -14.80 13.58
C SER A 199 20.48 -15.72 14.49
N LEU A 200 19.87 -16.83 14.91
CA LEU A 200 20.47 -17.82 15.81
C LEU A 200 21.70 -18.51 15.18
N ASN A 201 21.66 -18.75 13.87
CA ASN A 201 22.69 -19.50 13.12
C ASN A 201 23.55 -18.60 12.22
N TYR A 202 23.60 -17.30 12.51
CA TYR A 202 24.27 -16.31 11.67
C TYR A 202 25.70 -16.68 11.27
N GLU A 203 26.55 -17.09 12.23
CA GLU A 203 27.96 -17.38 11.95
C GLU A 203 28.12 -18.56 10.96
N PHE A 204 27.25 -19.57 11.05
CA PHE A 204 27.22 -20.68 10.10
C PHE A 204 26.68 -20.24 8.73
N ALA A 205 25.54 -19.52 8.72
CA ALA A 205 24.89 -19.05 7.51
C ALA A 205 25.79 -18.09 6.71
N ARG A 206 26.45 -17.15 7.39
CA ARG A 206 27.40 -16.20 6.79
C ARG A 206 28.58 -16.89 6.10
N LYS A 207 29.18 -17.91 6.73
CA LYS A 207 30.27 -18.70 6.10
C LYS A 207 29.79 -19.36 4.81
N LYS A 208 28.55 -19.86 4.79
CA LYS A 208 27.93 -20.45 3.60
C LYS A 208 27.65 -19.42 2.51
N ARG A 209 27.26 -18.19 2.87
CA ARG A 209 27.12 -17.05 1.93
C ARG A 209 28.46 -16.71 1.25
N GLN A 210 29.54 -16.60 2.02
CA GLN A 210 30.88 -16.22 1.52
C GLN A 210 31.51 -17.24 0.55
N LEU A 211 31.31 -18.54 0.78
CA LEU A 211 31.86 -19.62 -0.05
C LEU A 211 31.24 -19.73 -1.46
N LYS A 212 30.10 -19.07 -1.73
CA LYS A 212 29.32 -19.19 -2.98
C LYS A 212 29.57 -18.07 -4.01
N SER A 213 30.52 -17.15 -3.78
CA SER A 213 30.69 -15.86 -4.49
C SER A 213 31.46 -15.86 -5.83
N LYS A 214 31.61 -17.00 -6.55
CA LYS A 214 32.57 -17.08 -7.70
C LYS A 214 32.10 -17.64 -9.04
N ALA A 215 30.80 -17.83 -9.33
CA ALA A 215 30.42 -18.43 -10.62
C ALA A 215 29.11 -17.90 -11.22
N VAL A 216 29.26 -17.17 -12.34
CA VAL A 216 28.38 -17.11 -13.54
C VAL A 216 27.00 -16.49 -13.38
N LEU A 217 26.84 -15.30 -14.00
CA LEU A 217 25.57 -14.70 -14.42
C LEU A 217 24.79 -15.70 -15.29
N ASN A 218 23.71 -16.29 -14.78
CA ASN A 218 22.75 -17.03 -15.60
C ASN A 218 21.37 -16.34 -15.59
N LYS A 219 20.93 -16.06 -16.82
CA LYS A 219 19.77 -15.27 -17.26
C LYS A 219 18.40 -15.93 -16.97
N THR A 220 18.11 -16.27 -15.72
CA THR A 220 16.82 -16.91 -15.37
C THR A 220 16.15 -16.20 -14.20
N ALA A 221 15.82 -14.93 -14.41
CA ALA A 221 14.68 -14.24 -13.79
C ALA A 221 13.78 -13.60 -14.87
N LEU A 222 13.91 -14.04 -16.12
CA LEU A 222 13.08 -13.63 -17.25
C LEU A 222 11.78 -14.45 -17.28
N GLN A 223 10.95 -14.31 -16.24
CA GLN A 223 9.58 -14.83 -16.31
C GLN A 223 8.52 -13.87 -15.76
N GLN A 224 8.90 -12.68 -15.27
CA GLN A 224 7.94 -11.73 -14.72
C GLN A 224 7.84 -10.39 -15.46
N THR A 225 8.22 -10.37 -16.74
CA THR A 225 8.05 -9.18 -17.58
C THR A 225 7.62 -9.54 -19.00
N ALA A 226 6.43 -10.09 -19.15
CA ALA A 226 5.77 -10.22 -20.46
C ALA A 226 5.67 -8.86 -21.19
N LEU A 227 5.64 -7.73 -20.44
CA LEU A 227 5.57 -6.38 -21.01
C LEU A 227 6.92 -5.68 -21.16
N THR A 228 7.96 -6.00 -20.37
CA THR A 228 9.32 -5.56 -20.77
C THR A 228 9.65 -6.25 -22.08
N GLN A 229 9.23 -7.50 -22.32
CA GLN A 229 9.36 -8.12 -23.63
C GLN A 229 8.50 -7.46 -24.72
N SER A 230 7.23 -7.09 -24.46
CA SER A 230 6.39 -6.44 -25.48
C SER A 230 6.80 -4.99 -25.78
N ALA A 231 7.12 -4.17 -24.76
CA ALA A 231 7.59 -2.79 -24.91
C ALA A 231 9.03 -2.73 -25.46
N GLN A 232 9.87 -3.73 -25.15
CA GLN A 232 11.18 -3.90 -25.78
C GLN A 232 11.04 -4.41 -27.22
N SER A 233 10.01 -5.22 -27.53
CA SER A 233 9.68 -5.62 -28.90
C SER A 233 9.07 -4.50 -29.74
N SER A 234 8.35 -3.55 -29.14
CA SER A 234 7.80 -2.36 -29.82
C SER A 234 8.80 -1.21 -29.96
N GLY A 235 9.94 -1.31 -29.25
CA GLY A 235 10.99 -0.29 -29.21
C GLY A 235 10.68 0.92 -28.32
N PHE A 236 9.63 0.88 -27.49
CA PHE A 236 9.23 2.00 -26.63
C PHE A 236 10.33 2.47 -25.69
N PHE A 237 11.15 1.57 -25.14
CA PHE A 237 12.27 1.98 -24.28
C PHE A 237 13.34 2.79 -25.01
N ASN A 238 13.50 2.59 -26.33
CA ASN A 238 14.39 3.44 -27.13
C ASN A 238 13.81 4.84 -27.32
N VAL A 239 12.48 5.00 -27.29
CA VAL A 239 11.80 6.30 -27.33
C VAL A 239 12.19 7.12 -26.11
N LEU A 240 12.13 6.52 -24.92
CA LEU A 240 12.47 7.20 -23.67
C LEU A 240 13.97 7.54 -23.57
N ALA A 241 14.83 6.79 -24.26
CA ALA A 241 16.28 7.02 -24.30
C ALA A 241 16.70 8.13 -25.29
N ALA A 242 15.77 8.74 -26.01
CA ALA A 242 16.01 9.81 -26.98
C ALA A 242 15.07 11.01 -26.74
N ALA A 243 15.28 12.09 -27.51
CA ALA A 243 14.36 13.22 -27.50
C ALA A 243 12.97 12.78 -27.97
N HIS A 244 11.95 13.15 -27.20
CA HIS A 244 10.55 12.81 -27.49
C HIS A 244 9.62 13.84 -26.87
N ILE A 245 8.36 13.84 -27.31
CA ILE A 245 7.32 14.71 -26.78
C ILE A 245 6.31 13.87 -26.02
N LYS A 246 6.02 14.25 -24.78
CA LYS A 246 4.95 13.67 -23.97
C LYS A 246 3.69 14.51 -24.15
N ILE A 247 2.59 13.87 -24.54
CA ILE A 247 1.28 14.45 -24.76
C ILE A 247 0.33 13.85 -23.72
N ILE A 248 -0.30 14.69 -22.89
CA ILE A 248 -1.28 14.25 -21.89
C ILE A 248 -2.69 14.54 -22.39
N VAL A 249 -3.56 13.54 -22.29
CA VAL A 249 -5.00 13.65 -22.57
C VAL A 249 -5.80 13.22 -21.34
N ASP A 250 -6.96 13.84 -21.12
CA ASP A 250 -7.84 13.61 -19.96
C ASP A 250 -9.29 13.29 -20.36
N LYS A 251 -9.56 13.24 -21.68
CA LYS A 251 -10.88 12.98 -22.25
C LYS A 251 -10.78 12.09 -23.47
N ASP A 252 -11.77 11.23 -23.63
CA ASP A 252 -11.99 10.49 -24.88
C ASP A 252 -12.36 11.47 -26.00
N GLY A 253 -11.71 11.35 -27.16
CA GLY A 253 -12.04 12.18 -28.31
C GLY A 253 -10.98 12.18 -29.41
N LEU A 254 -11.32 12.81 -30.54
CA LEU A 254 -10.36 13.03 -31.61
C LEU A 254 -9.54 14.29 -31.32
N TYR A 255 -8.22 14.13 -31.21
CA TYR A 255 -7.29 15.23 -30.99
C TYR A 255 -6.66 15.65 -32.31
N LYS A 256 -6.57 16.96 -32.53
CA LYS A 256 -5.87 17.54 -33.68
C LYS A 256 -4.68 18.35 -33.19
N ILE A 257 -3.50 18.04 -33.71
CA ILE A 257 -2.24 18.70 -33.33
C ILE A 257 -1.68 19.46 -34.54
N PRO A 258 -1.99 20.76 -34.68
CA PRO A 258 -1.37 21.61 -35.71
C PRO A 258 0.12 21.80 -35.47
N TYR A 259 0.89 21.97 -36.55
CA TYR A 259 2.31 22.36 -36.49
C TYR A 259 2.55 23.55 -35.56
N ALA A 260 1.80 24.64 -35.74
CA ALA A 260 1.98 25.87 -34.97
C ALA A 260 1.79 25.63 -33.47
N TYR A 261 0.81 24.80 -33.10
CA TYR A 261 0.55 24.44 -31.71
C TYR A 261 1.70 23.62 -31.12
N LEU A 262 2.18 22.60 -31.85
CA LEU A 262 3.29 21.77 -31.39
C LEU A 262 4.59 22.58 -31.23
N ALA A 263 4.90 23.42 -32.20
CA ALA A 263 6.07 24.30 -32.17
C ALA A 263 6.00 25.31 -31.01
N GLU A 264 4.83 25.92 -30.76
CA GLU A 264 4.61 26.82 -29.63
C GLU A 264 4.82 26.12 -28.28
N LYS A 265 4.20 24.95 -28.08
CA LYS A 265 4.26 24.24 -26.78
C LYS A 265 5.61 23.61 -26.48
N THR A 266 6.36 23.23 -27.50
CA THR A 266 7.68 22.57 -27.33
C THR A 266 8.86 23.55 -27.45
N GLY A 267 8.66 24.71 -28.09
CA GLY A 267 9.74 25.61 -28.48
C GLY A 267 10.66 25.06 -29.58
N MET A 268 10.27 23.96 -30.24
CA MET A 268 11.08 23.28 -31.27
C MET A 268 10.57 23.61 -32.67
N ASP A 269 11.49 23.79 -33.62
CA ASP A 269 11.18 23.88 -35.06
C ASP A 269 11.24 22.48 -35.69
N PHE A 270 10.11 22.05 -36.26
CA PHE A 270 9.96 20.74 -36.89
C PHE A 270 10.09 20.75 -38.42
N LYS A 271 10.36 21.91 -39.04
CA LYS A 271 10.40 22.05 -40.52
C LYS A 271 11.40 21.13 -41.22
N ASN A 272 12.46 20.74 -40.51
CA ASN A 272 13.52 19.86 -41.03
C ASN A 272 13.35 18.40 -40.59
N ILE A 273 12.24 18.06 -39.92
CA ILE A 273 11.94 16.70 -39.51
C ILE A 273 10.94 16.10 -40.50
N ASP A 274 11.26 14.90 -41.01
CA ASP A 274 10.37 14.17 -41.91
C ASP A 274 9.14 13.67 -41.13
N PRO A 275 7.93 14.20 -41.41
CA PRO A 275 6.71 13.84 -40.69
C PRO A 275 6.33 12.36 -40.86
N ARG A 276 6.84 11.66 -41.89
CA ARG A 276 6.60 10.21 -42.07
C ARG A 276 7.27 9.38 -40.98
N THR A 277 8.28 9.94 -40.30
CA THR A 277 8.95 9.30 -39.16
C THR A 277 8.26 9.54 -37.83
N PHE A 278 7.17 10.33 -37.79
CA PHE A 278 6.40 10.53 -36.56
C PHE A 278 5.76 9.21 -36.13
N ARG A 279 6.05 8.79 -34.90
CA ARG A 279 5.49 7.60 -34.25
C ARG A 279 4.91 8.02 -32.91
N LEU A 280 3.65 7.67 -32.67
CA LEU A 280 2.94 7.99 -31.44
C LEU A 280 2.72 6.71 -30.64
N PHE A 281 3.05 6.70 -29.35
CA PHE A 281 2.91 5.52 -28.50
C PHE A 281 1.98 5.78 -27.33
N ASN A 282 1.12 4.81 -26.99
CA ASN A 282 0.34 4.77 -25.77
C ASN A 282 0.46 3.39 -25.13
N GLN A 283 0.70 3.33 -23.82
CA GLN A 283 0.89 2.06 -23.10
C GLN A 283 1.97 1.15 -23.73
N GLY A 284 3.01 1.76 -24.31
CA GLY A 284 4.10 1.05 -25.00
C GLY A 284 3.76 0.52 -26.39
N LEU A 285 2.55 0.72 -26.89
CA LEU A 285 2.09 0.32 -28.22
C LEU A 285 2.00 1.52 -29.16
N GLU A 286 2.41 1.34 -30.42
CA GLU A 286 2.30 2.39 -31.42
C GLU A 286 0.84 2.56 -31.85
N VAL A 287 0.38 3.81 -31.88
CA VAL A 287 -0.97 4.23 -32.24
C VAL A 287 -0.93 4.87 -33.63
N PRO A 288 -1.78 4.43 -34.58
CA PRO A 288 -1.89 5.06 -35.89
C PRO A 288 -2.34 6.53 -35.78
N ILE A 289 -1.73 7.40 -36.58
CA ILE A 289 -2.12 8.81 -36.71
C ILE A 289 -2.61 9.09 -38.14
N TYR A 290 -3.62 9.93 -38.28
CA TYR A 290 -3.92 10.56 -39.58
C TYR A 290 -3.02 11.78 -39.74
N PHE A 291 -2.41 11.96 -40.92
CA PHE A 291 -1.53 13.09 -41.18
C PHE A 291 -2.05 13.87 -42.40
N GLN A 292 -2.07 15.19 -42.28
CA GLN A 292 -2.34 16.09 -43.40
C GLN A 292 -1.07 16.88 -43.69
N GLY A 293 -0.54 16.77 -44.90
CA GLY A 293 0.63 17.52 -45.37
C GLY A 293 1.98 16.78 -45.33
N ASP A 294 2.01 15.46 -45.13
CA ASP A 294 3.28 14.70 -45.04
C ASP A 294 3.96 14.38 -46.39
N PHE A 295 3.27 14.61 -47.52
CA PHE A 295 3.76 14.21 -48.84
C PHE A 295 5.03 14.94 -49.30
N ASP A 296 5.26 16.17 -48.84
CA ASP A 296 6.45 16.95 -49.20
C ASP A 296 7.67 16.66 -48.29
N GLY A 297 7.48 15.76 -47.30
CA GLY A 297 8.51 15.37 -46.34
C GLY A 297 8.88 16.45 -45.32
N LYS A 298 8.05 17.49 -45.13
CA LYS A 298 8.32 18.59 -44.19
C LYS A 298 7.11 18.87 -43.33
N PHE A 299 7.28 18.89 -42.00
CA PHE A 299 6.21 19.33 -41.10
C PHE A 299 6.25 20.86 -40.91
N ASN A 300 5.32 21.59 -41.53
CA ASN A 300 5.33 23.04 -41.63
C ASN A 300 3.93 23.69 -41.45
N GLU A 301 3.82 24.99 -41.74
CA GLU A 301 2.58 25.75 -41.51
C GLU A 301 1.41 25.22 -42.36
N GLY A 302 0.30 24.88 -41.69
CA GLY A 302 -0.87 24.27 -42.31
C GLY A 302 -0.97 22.76 -42.10
N ASP A 303 0.15 22.11 -41.75
CA ASP A 303 0.19 20.69 -41.47
C ASP A 303 -0.33 20.37 -40.07
N PHE A 304 -0.87 19.16 -39.93
CA PHE A 304 -1.32 18.63 -38.64
C PHE A 304 -1.37 17.11 -38.66
N PHE A 305 -1.39 16.52 -37.47
CA PHE A 305 -1.78 15.14 -37.30
C PHE A 305 -2.95 15.00 -36.33
N GLU A 306 -3.71 13.93 -36.49
CA GLU A 306 -4.87 13.60 -35.69
C GLU A 306 -4.78 12.17 -35.16
N PHE A 307 -5.27 11.97 -33.94
CA PHE A 307 -5.37 10.65 -33.32
C PHE A 307 -6.55 10.60 -32.35
N PHE A 308 -7.03 9.40 -32.06
CA PHE A 308 -8.01 9.22 -31.01
C PHE A 308 -7.31 9.07 -29.66
N GLY A 309 -7.55 10.02 -28.76
CA GLY A 309 -7.06 9.98 -27.39
C GLY A 309 -8.13 9.37 -26.49
N GLU A 310 -7.71 8.53 -25.55
CA GLU A 310 -8.57 7.95 -24.52
C GLU A 310 -8.14 8.46 -23.14
N LYS A 311 -9.10 8.85 -22.31
CA LYS A 311 -8.92 9.06 -20.88
C LYS A 311 -8.35 7.78 -20.25
N TYR A 312 -7.48 7.94 -19.26
CA TYR A 312 -6.97 6.78 -18.55
C TYR A 312 -8.06 6.20 -17.63
N LEU A 313 -8.32 4.91 -17.78
CA LEU A 313 -9.34 4.14 -17.06
C LEU A 313 -8.71 2.85 -16.56
N ALA A 314 -9.34 2.21 -15.58
CA ALA A 314 -8.83 0.98 -14.96
C ALA A 314 -8.57 -0.14 -15.98
N LYS A 315 -9.29 -0.17 -17.11
CA LYS A 315 -9.06 -1.11 -18.23
C LYS A 315 -7.62 -1.07 -18.78
N PHE A 316 -6.98 0.09 -18.75
CA PHE A 316 -5.58 0.27 -19.17
C PHE A 316 -4.57 -0.05 -18.06
N ASN A 317 -5.02 -0.04 -16.81
CA ASN A 317 -4.16 -0.30 -15.68
C ASN A 317 -3.94 -1.80 -15.47
N ARG A 318 -2.75 -2.28 -15.83
CA ARG A 318 -2.36 -3.69 -15.76
C ARG A 318 -2.41 -4.33 -14.36
N TYR A 319 -2.42 -3.53 -13.30
CA TYR A 319 -2.41 -4.05 -11.93
C TYR A 319 -3.83 -4.33 -11.42
N ILE A 320 -4.84 -3.70 -12.03
CA ILE A 320 -6.24 -3.80 -11.59
C ILE A 320 -7.19 -4.26 -12.70
N ASN A 321 -6.79 -4.24 -13.98
CA ASN A 321 -7.65 -4.67 -15.09
C ASN A 321 -7.97 -6.18 -15.09
N THR A 322 -7.27 -6.97 -14.28
CA THR A 322 -7.57 -8.38 -14.05
C THR A 322 -8.55 -8.61 -12.91
N VAL A 323 -8.87 -7.57 -12.13
CA VAL A 323 -9.85 -7.66 -11.04
C VAL A 323 -11.26 -7.79 -11.65
N PRO A 324 -12.09 -8.72 -11.18
CA PRO A 324 -13.45 -8.90 -11.70
C PRO A 324 -14.25 -7.59 -11.66
N LYS A 325 -14.94 -7.22 -12.74
CA LYS A 325 -15.68 -5.95 -12.90
C LYS A 325 -16.60 -5.59 -11.72
N ILE A 326 -17.18 -6.58 -11.05
CA ILE A 326 -18.03 -6.34 -9.87
C ILE A 326 -17.26 -5.68 -8.73
N LYS A 327 -16.00 -6.11 -8.49
CA LYS A 327 -15.09 -5.61 -7.45
C LYS A 327 -14.13 -4.53 -7.96
N GLY A 328 -13.80 -4.61 -9.23
CA GLY A 328 -12.78 -3.80 -9.87
C GLY A 328 -13.26 -2.38 -10.13
N HIS A 329 -12.28 -1.49 -10.17
CA HIS A 329 -12.40 -0.10 -10.56
C HIS A 329 -12.83 -0.01 -12.03
N TYR A 330 -13.69 0.96 -12.38
CA TYR A 330 -13.87 1.37 -13.78
C TYR A 330 -13.04 2.63 -14.07
N ILE A 331 -13.18 3.67 -13.25
CA ILE A 331 -12.24 4.79 -13.18
C ILE A 331 -10.95 4.36 -12.48
N ASP A 332 -9.77 4.68 -13.02
CA ASP A 332 -8.50 4.36 -12.36
C ASP A 332 -8.34 5.16 -11.06
N PRO A 333 -7.89 4.57 -9.93
CA PRO A 333 -7.85 5.26 -8.64
C PRO A 333 -6.71 6.28 -8.50
N TRP A 334 -5.71 6.30 -9.40
CA TRP A 334 -4.53 7.18 -9.27
C TRP A 334 -4.45 8.27 -10.33
N SER A 335 -5.01 8.04 -11.51
CA SER A 335 -4.91 9.03 -12.59
C SER A 335 -6.07 8.97 -13.57
N ASP A 336 -6.55 10.15 -13.94
CA ASP A 336 -7.43 10.34 -15.10
C ASP A 336 -6.62 10.67 -16.38
N ASP A 337 -5.33 10.96 -16.23
CA ASP A 337 -4.45 11.45 -17.29
C ASP A 337 -3.79 10.27 -18.01
N ASN A 338 -4.01 10.18 -19.33
CA ASN A 338 -3.33 9.21 -20.18
C ASN A 338 -2.17 9.87 -20.92
N ALA A 339 -1.06 9.16 -21.06
CA ALA A 339 0.15 9.67 -21.67
C ALA A 339 0.40 9.05 -23.05
N TYR A 340 0.68 9.91 -24.02
CA TYR A 340 1.09 9.54 -25.37
C TYR A 340 2.51 10.08 -25.62
N PHE A 341 3.36 9.30 -26.26
CA PHE A 341 4.75 9.66 -26.54
C PHE A 341 4.99 9.75 -28.03
N LEU A 342 5.28 10.96 -28.53
CA LEU A 342 5.62 11.22 -29.92
C LEU A 342 7.14 11.24 -30.11
N THR A 343 7.63 10.48 -31.07
CA THR A 343 9.05 10.42 -31.48
C THR A 343 9.19 10.58 -33.00
N TRP A 344 10.41 10.81 -33.47
CA TRP A 344 10.73 11.10 -34.87
C TRP A 344 12.17 10.67 -35.23
N GLY A 345 12.51 10.73 -36.52
CA GLY A 345 13.88 10.50 -37.04
C GLY A 345 14.30 9.03 -37.17
N GLY A 346 13.41 8.09 -36.84
CA GLY A 346 13.62 6.65 -36.98
C GLY A 346 12.82 6.04 -38.13
N ASN A 347 12.26 4.84 -37.89
CA ASN A 347 11.37 4.16 -38.84
C ASN A 347 10.11 4.98 -39.14
N PHE A 348 9.48 4.71 -40.28
CA PHE A 348 8.15 5.25 -40.58
C PHE A 348 7.13 4.78 -39.55
N GLY A 349 6.24 5.69 -39.15
CA GLY A 349 5.21 5.39 -38.18
C GLY A 349 3.92 4.86 -38.76
N LEU A 350 3.07 4.32 -37.88
CA LEU A 350 1.73 3.87 -38.25
C LEU A 350 0.86 5.04 -38.71
N ARG A 351 0.11 4.81 -39.79
CA ARG A 351 -0.76 5.81 -40.40
C ARG A 351 -2.17 5.28 -40.54
N MET A 352 -3.16 6.15 -40.32
CA MET A 352 -4.52 5.91 -40.77
C MET A 352 -4.59 6.16 -42.27
N VAL A 353 -5.15 5.23 -43.02
CA VAL A 353 -5.38 5.39 -44.48
C VAL A 353 -6.68 6.14 -44.74
N GLU A 354 -6.87 6.62 -45.97
CA GLU A 354 -8.17 7.14 -46.40
C GLU A 354 -9.00 6.02 -47.05
N GLU A 355 -10.25 5.88 -46.61
CA GLU A 355 -11.22 4.94 -47.16
C GLU A 355 -12.41 5.68 -47.77
N ASN A 356 -12.89 5.21 -48.92
CA ASN A 356 -14.03 5.81 -49.59
C ASN A 356 -15.35 5.40 -48.91
N GLY A 357 -16.08 6.37 -48.36
CA GLY A 357 -17.41 6.18 -47.79
C GLY A 357 -18.53 6.76 -48.65
N GLY A 358 -18.26 7.08 -49.91
CA GLY A 358 -19.26 7.57 -50.86
C GLY A 358 -20.29 6.52 -51.24
N LYS A 359 -21.38 6.97 -51.86
CA LYS A 359 -22.42 6.06 -52.35
C LYS A 359 -21.89 5.21 -53.50
N VAL A 360 -21.75 3.92 -53.25
CA VAL A 360 -21.65 2.91 -54.28
C VAL A 360 -23.09 2.53 -54.64
N ILE A 361 -23.58 3.02 -55.78
CA ILE A 361 -24.80 2.48 -56.39
C ILE A 361 -24.49 1.01 -56.68
N PRO A 362 -25.29 0.03 -56.21
CA PRO A 362 -25.08 -1.35 -56.60
C PRO A 362 -25.19 -1.42 -58.12
N ASP A 363 -24.06 -1.52 -58.82
CA ASP A 363 -24.04 -2.11 -60.16
C ASP A 363 -24.59 -3.52 -59.93
N ASP A 364 -25.56 -3.91 -60.73
CA ASP A 364 -26.43 -5.08 -60.66
C ASP A 364 -25.69 -6.44 -60.67
N LYS A 365 -24.38 -6.42 -60.41
CA LYS A 365 -23.40 -7.51 -60.47
C LYS A 365 -22.67 -7.81 -59.16
N THR A 366 -22.75 -6.99 -58.10
CA THR A 366 -22.09 -7.28 -56.80
C THR A 366 -23.01 -7.75 -55.66
N GLY A 367 -24.33 -7.65 -55.81
CA GLY A 367 -25.32 -8.43 -55.03
C GLY A 367 -25.39 -8.23 -53.51
N ALA A 368 -24.58 -7.35 -52.89
CA ALA A 368 -24.67 -7.05 -51.46
C ALA A 368 -25.91 -6.19 -51.18
N PRO A 369 -26.89 -6.64 -50.38
CA PRO A 369 -28.07 -5.83 -50.12
C PRO A 369 -27.73 -4.61 -49.25
N LEU A 370 -28.46 -3.51 -49.46
CA LEU A 370 -28.27 -2.26 -48.73
C LEU A 370 -28.99 -2.33 -47.38
N ASN A 371 -28.27 -2.10 -46.29
CA ASN A 371 -28.84 -1.92 -44.95
C ASN A 371 -28.75 -0.44 -44.55
N GLN A 372 -29.80 0.13 -43.98
CA GLN A 372 -29.80 1.51 -43.48
C GLN A 372 -30.15 1.51 -41.99
N PRO A 373 -29.18 1.25 -41.10
CA PRO A 373 -29.46 1.22 -39.67
C PRO A 373 -29.88 2.61 -39.17
N VAL A 374 -30.91 2.64 -38.32
CA VAL A 374 -31.43 3.88 -37.71
C VAL A 374 -30.98 4.08 -36.27
N ASN A 375 -30.53 3.01 -35.62
CA ASN A 375 -29.98 3.01 -34.27
C ASN A 375 -28.81 2.02 -34.14
N PHE A 376 -28.15 2.06 -32.99
CA PHE A 376 -27.12 1.13 -32.57
C PHE A 376 -27.24 0.86 -31.07
N ASN A 377 -26.68 -0.26 -30.61
CA ASN A 377 -26.63 -0.58 -29.19
C ASN A 377 -25.56 0.30 -28.51
N PHE A 378 -25.92 0.98 -27.43
CA PHE A 378 -25.02 1.83 -26.67
C PHE A 378 -25.10 1.48 -25.18
N THR A 379 -23.94 1.49 -24.53
CA THR A 379 -23.83 1.33 -23.07
C THR A 379 -23.31 2.65 -22.51
N ALA A 380 -24.15 3.35 -21.76
CA ALA A 380 -23.74 4.52 -21.00
C ALA A 380 -23.33 4.08 -19.60
N HIS A 381 -22.08 4.36 -19.20
CA HIS A 381 -21.56 4.11 -17.87
C HIS A 381 -21.59 5.41 -17.05
N TYR A 382 -22.08 5.36 -15.82
CA TYR A 382 -22.15 6.49 -14.90
C TYR A 382 -21.49 6.10 -13.56
N GLU A 383 -20.45 6.84 -13.20
CA GLU A 383 -19.63 6.67 -11.99
C GLU A 383 -19.03 8.02 -11.60
N GLU A 384 -18.94 8.29 -10.30
CA GLU A 384 -18.25 9.44 -9.74
C GLU A 384 -17.53 9.05 -8.44
N ASP A 385 -16.22 9.26 -8.36
CA ASP A 385 -15.41 8.91 -7.17
C ASP A 385 -15.34 10.08 -6.16
N LYS A 386 -16.47 10.42 -5.52
CA LYS A 386 -16.53 11.57 -4.60
C LYS A 386 -16.30 11.20 -3.15
N ALA A 387 -16.61 9.97 -2.76
CA ALA A 387 -16.43 9.49 -1.40
C ALA A 387 -15.57 8.22 -1.38
N ARG A 388 -14.57 8.22 -0.51
CA ARG A 388 -13.78 7.04 -0.19
C ARG A 388 -14.42 6.34 0.99
N LEU A 389 -14.82 5.09 0.82
CA LEU A 389 -15.54 4.32 1.82
C LEU A 389 -14.57 3.61 2.77
N SER A 390 -14.84 3.70 4.07
CA SER A 390 -14.16 2.91 5.10
C SER A 390 -14.90 1.57 5.28
N ILE A 391 -14.40 0.54 4.60
CA ILE A 391 -14.97 -0.81 4.64
C ILE A 391 -14.04 -1.69 5.45
N LYS A 392 -14.59 -2.33 6.50
CA LYS A 392 -13.80 -3.10 7.46
C LYS A 392 -13.75 -4.57 7.08
N ASP A 393 -12.64 -5.21 7.44
CA ASP A 393 -12.48 -6.66 7.43
C ASP A 393 -12.69 -7.33 6.04
N ILE A 394 -12.41 -6.58 4.97
CA ILE A 394 -12.39 -7.08 3.59
C ILE A 394 -10.96 -7.09 3.03
N ASN A 395 -10.63 -8.13 2.25
CA ASN A 395 -9.34 -8.29 1.57
C ASN A 395 -8.12 -7.89 2.44
N LEU A 396 -8.11 -8.31 3.71
CA LEU A 396 -7.09 -7.89 4.67
C LEU A 396 -5.67 -8.16 4.13
N ILE A 397 -4.77 -7.21 4.37
CA ILE A 397 -3.36 -7.24 3.97
C ILE A 397 -3.16 -7.15 2.44
N GLN A 398 -4.23 -6.91 1.68
CA GLN A 398 -4.13 -6.65 0.25
C GLN A 398 -4.10 -5.15 -0.05
N PRO A 399 -3.43 -4.74 -1.14
CA PRO A 399 -3.58 -3.41 -1.70
C PRO A 399 -5.05 -3.06 -1.94
N THR A 400 -5.46 -1.87 -1.53
CA THR A 400 -6.83 -1.39 -1.73
C THR A 400 -7.19 -1.33 -3.21
N ALA A 401 -6.21 -1.17 -4.10
CA ALA A 401 -6.37 -1.31 -5.54
C ALA A 401 -7.19 -2.53 -6.03
N VAL A 402 -7.18 -3.65 -5.29
CA VAL A 402 -7.92 -4.86 -5.68
C VAL A 402 -9.40 -4.82 -5.31
N GLU A 403 -9.84 -3.77 -4.61
CA GLU A 403 -11.21 -3.49 -4.26
C GLU A 403 -11.52 -2.01 -4.52
N ASP A 404 -12.53 -1.75 -5.33
CA ASP A 404 -12.98 -0.39 -5.51
C ASP A 404 -13.77 0.09 -4.30
N ILE A 405 -13.15 1.00 -3.54
CA ILE A 405 -13.72 1.61 -2.33
C ILE A 405 -14.24 3.03 -2.58
N TRP A 406 -14.28 3.48 -3.84
CA TRP A 406 -14.86 4.76 -4.20
C TRP A 406 -16.35 4.61 -4.51
N ALA A 407 -17.09 5.70 -4.32
CA ALA A 407 -18.51 5.77 -4.56
C ALA A 407 -18.97 7.20 -4.88
N PHE A 408 -20.17 7.32 -5.44
CA PHE A 408 -20.81 8.60 -5.76
C PHE A 408 -20.90 9.55 -4.55
N ASP A 409 -21.10 9.01 -3.36
CA ASP A 409 -21.15 9.71 -2.08
C ASP A 409 -21.07 8.70 -0.91
N GLU A 410 -21.22 9.18 0.33
CA GLU A 410 -21.23 8.34 1.55
C GLU A 410 -22.42 7.37 1.63
N GLY A 411 -23.35 7.46 0.68
CA GLY A 411 -24.46 6.56 0.52
C GLY A 411 -25.70 6.94 1.35
N VAL A 412 -26.48 5.90 1.65
CA VAL A 412 -27.66 5.93 2.49
C VAL A 412 -27.42 5.12 3.75
N SER A 413 -28.02 5.55 4.85
CA SER A 413 -27.92 4.88 6.14
C SER A 413 -29.26 4.79 6.85
N TYR A 414 -29.48 3.66 7.51
CA TYR A 414 -30.60 3.40 8.40
C TYR A 414 -30.07 2.99 9.77
N ILE A 415 -30.58 3.62 10.82
CA ILE A 415 -30.26 3.34 12.21
C ILE A 415 -31.56 3.14 12.98
N GLN A 416 -31.73 1.97 13.59
CA GLN A 416 -32.93 1.66 14.37
C GLN A 416 -33.08 2.63 15.55
N GLY A 417 -34.24 3.29 15.64
CA GLY A 417 -34.53 4.30 16.68
C GLY A 417 -33.85 5.67 16.48
N GLY A 418 -33.18 5.90 15.36
CA GLY A 418 -32.60 7.20 14.99
C GLY A 418 -33.61 8.18 14.36
N THR A 419 -33.23 9.45 14.23
CA THR A 419 -34.05 10.49 13.57
C THR A 419 -34.05 10.32 12.05
N GLY A 420 -34.79 9.33 11.55
CA GLY A 420 -34.97 9.06 10.12
C GLY A 420 -34.96 7.57 9.80
N GLU A 421 -36.12 6.91 9.93
CA GLU A 421 -36.27 5.47 9.66
C GLU A 421 -36.16 5.09 8.17
N THR A 422 -35.93 6.06 7.28
CA THR A 422 -35.67 5.82 5.86
C THR A 422 -34.74 6.90 5.35
N SER A 423 -33.72 6.49 4.59
CA SER A 423 -32.77 7.38 3.95
C SER A 423 -32.77 7.14 2.45
N SER A 424 -32.73 8.22 1.68
CA SER A 424 -32.71 8.19 0.22
C SER A 424 -31.64 9.13 -0.34
N ARG A 425 -31.04 8.72 -1.45
CA ARG A 425 -30.14 9.53 -2.28
C ARG A 425 -30.61 9.52 -3.73
N GLU A 426 -30.49 10.66 -4.39
CA GLU A 426 -30.92 10.86 -5.77
C GLU A 426 -29.71 11.24 -6.64
N TYR A 427 -29.54 10.53 -7.74
CA TYR A 427 -28.46 10.68 -8.71
C TYR A 427 -29.06 11.10 -10.05
N THR A 428 -28.61 12.21 -10.62
CA THR A 428 -29.09 12.72 -11.91
C THR A 428 -28.14 12.28 -13.02
N PHE A 429 -28.68 11.81 -14.15
CA PHE A 429 -27.88 11.38 -15.30
C PHE A 429 -28.55 11.76 -16.63
N VAL A 430 -27.80 11.73 -17.74
CA VAL A 430 -28.30 12.16 -19.05
C VAL A 430 -28.37 10.97 -20.02
N VAL A 431 -29.56 10.72 -20.59
CA VAL A 431 -29.74 9.72 -21.66
C VAL A 431 -29.75 10.42 -23.01
N GLU A 432 -28.80 10.07 -23.88
CA GLU A 432 -28.59 10.71 -25.17
C GLU A 432 -29.38 10.02 -26.28
N GLN A 433 -30.45 10.67 -26.76
CA GLN A 433 -31.20 10.27 -27.96
C GLN A 433 -31.61 8.78 -28.00
N PRO A 434 -32.31 8.26 -26.96
CA PRO A 434 -32.78 6.88 -26.94
C PRO A 434 -33.80 6.63 -28.06
N GLU A 435 -33.81 5.41 -28.60
CA GLU A 435 -34.70 4.97 -29.67
C GLU A 435 -35.39 3.65 -29.29
N GLY A 436 -36.70 3.56 -29.47
CA GLY A 436 -37.45 2.34 -29.18
C GLY A 436 -38.95 2.51 -29.38
N SER A 437 -39.64 1.37 -29.49
CA SER A 437 -41.09 1.31 -29.34
C SER A 437 -41.48 1.22 -27.86
N GLN A 438 -42.76 1.44 -27.52
CA GLN A 438 -43.25 1.25 -26.14
C GLN A 438 -43.04 -0.18 -25.60
N GLN A 439 -42.83 -1.17 -26.48
CA GLN A 439 -42.52 -2.56 -26.10
C GLN A 439 -41.01 -2.83 -25.98
N SER A 440 -40.17 -1.84 -26.30
CA SER A 440 -38.71 -2.01 -26.22
C SER A 440 -38.27 -2.03 -24.76
N THR A 441 -37.49 -3.04 -24.43
CA THR A 441 -36.84 -3.19 -23.13
C THR A 441 -35.37 -2.82 -23.22
N PHE A 442 -34.88 -2.19 -22.17
CA PHE A 442 -33.49 -1.81 -21.94
C PHE A 442 -33.01 -2.45 -20.64
N SER A 443 -31.70 -2.40 -20.41
CA SER A 443 -31.09 -2.95 -19.21
C SER A 443 -30.39 -1.85 -18.42
N LEU A 444 -30.69 -1.79 -17.13
CA LEU A 444 -30.01 -0.96 -16.14
C LEU A 444 -29.25 -1.87 -15.19
N LEU A 445 -27.93 -1.91 -15.31
CA LEU A 445 -27.03 -2.65 -14.44
C LEU A 445 -26.56 -1.72 -13.32
N ILE A 446 -26.75 -2.09 -12.05
CA ILE A 446 -26.43 -1.24 -10.89
C ILE A 446 -25.48 -2.01 -9.99
N ASN A 447 -24.41 -1.34 -9.52
CA ASN A 447 -23.46 -1.88 -8.57
C ASN A 447 -23.51 -1.06 -7.26
N LEU A 448 -23.89 -1.72 -6.17
CA LEU A 448 -24.00 -1.14 -4.83
C LEU A 448 -22.89 -1.72 -3.93
N GLN A 449 -22.48 -0.95 -2.93
CA GLN A 449 -21.50 -1.36 -1.92
C GLN A 449 -22.18 -1.44 -0.55
N GLY A 450 -22.17 -2.61 0.09
CA GLY A 450 -22.48 -2.71 1.51
C GLY A 450 -21.33 -2.16 2.35
N ILE A 451 -21.59 -1.28 3.31
CA ILE A 451 -20.56 -0.69 4.18
C ILE A 451 -20.65 -1.30 5.59
N SER A 452 -21.86 -1.44 6.11
CA SER A 452 -22.10 -2.17 7.37
C SER A 452 -22.04 -3.69 7.16
N THR A 453 -21.75 -4.44 8.21
CA THR A 453 -21.67 -5.93 8.13
C THR A 453 -23.03 -6.63 8.24
N GLY A 454 -24.11 -5.89 8.48
CA GLY A 454 -25.47 -6.41 8.66
C GLY A 454 -26.20 -6.73 7.35
N ASN A 455 -27.52 -6.89 7.45
CA ASN A 455 -28.39 -7.06 6.28
C ASN A 455 -28.68 -5.71 5.62
N HIS A 456 -28.60 -5.67 4.30
CA HIS A 456 -28.94 -4.54 3.46
C HIS A 456 -30.31 -4.76 2.82
N LEU A 457 -31.10 -3.70 2.70
CA LEU A 457 -32.42 -3.70 2.06
C LEU A 457 -32.52 -2.42 1.26
N VAL A 458 -32.79 -2.52 -0.04
CA VAL A 458 -32.78 -1.38 -0.95
C VAL A 458 -33.97 -1.42 -1.91
N SER A 459 -34.57 -0.26 -2.15
CA SER A 459 -35.52 -0.02 -3.24
C SER A 459 -34.94 0.99 -4.22
N ILE A 460 -35.17 0.77 -5.51
CA ILE A 460 -34.59 1.56 -6.60
C ILE A 460 -35.71 2.17 -7.43
N LEU A 461 -35.68 3.49 -7.57
CA LEU A 461 -36.65 4.24 -8.36
C LEU A 461 -35.95 4.94 -9.54
N LEU A 462 -36.60 4.92 -10.70
CA LEU A 462 -36.20 5.65 -11.91
C LEU A 462 -37.30 6.65 -12.26
N ASN A 463 -36.96 7.94 -12.34
CA ASN A 463 -37.93 9.01 -12.61
C ASN A 463 -39.23 8.92 -11.77
N ASP A 464 -39.06 8.61 -10.48
CA ASP A 464 -40.12 8.41 -9.47
C ASP A 464 -40.94 7.10 -9.56
N GLY A 465 -40.71 6.25 -10.56
CA GLY A 465 -41.27 4.90 -10.63
C GLY A 465 -40.36 3.86 -9.99
N GLU A 466 -40.87 3.00 -9.12
CA GLU A 466 -40.11 1.85 -8.59
C GLU A 466 -39.83 0.83 -9.70
N ILE A 467 -38.56 0.44 -9.86
CA ILE A 467 -38.10 -0.48 -10.90
C ILE A 467 -37.51 -1.78 -10.35
N SER A 468 -37.22 -1.86 -9.05
CA SER A 468 -36.64 -3.06 -8.43
C SER A 468 -37.61 -4.23 -8.26
N GLY A 469 -38.92 -4.03 -8.50
CA GLY A 469 -39.94 -5.06 -8.35
C GLY A 469 -40.15 -5.49 -6.88
N GLY A 470 -39.90 -4.58 -5.94
CA GLY A 470 -39.81 -4.83 -4.50
C GLY A 470 -38.43 -4.50 -3.94
N ASN A 471 -38.22 -4.82 -2.66
CA ASN A 471 -36.93 -4.59 -2.00
C ASN A 471 -35.92 -5.69 -2.38
N LEU A 472 -34.72 -5.26 -2.77
CA LEU A 472 -33.56 -6.13 -2.96
C LEU A 472 -32.79 -6.23 -1.66
N SER A 473 -32.15 -7.37 -1.39
CA SER A 473 -31.37 -7.57 -0.17
C SER A 473 -30.10 -8.39 -0.39
N TRP A 474 -29.10 -8.10 0.45
CA TRP A 474 -27.88 -8.88 0.60
C TRP A 474 -27.33 -8.68 2.02
N THR A 475 -26.25 -9.37 2.37
CA THR A 475 -25.67 -9.31 3.73
C THR A 475 -24.17 -9.05 3.65
N GLY A 476 -23.67 -8.27 4.60
CA GLY A 476 -22.25 -8.04 4.77
C GLY A 476 -21.70 -6.93 3.88
N PRO A 477 -20.43 -6.58 4.06
CA PRO A 477 -19.79 -5.45 3.40
C PRO A 477 -19.39 -5.76 1.94
N GLU A 478 -20.06 -6.70 1.30
CA GLU A 478 -19.78 -7.11 -0.08
C GLU A 478 -20.50 -6.19 -1.07
N LYS A 479 -19.98 -6.15 -2.30
CA LYS A 479 -20.67 -5.50 -3.42
C LYS A 479 -21.87 -6.32 -3.88
N PHE A 480 -22.92 -5.63 -4.27
CA PHE A 480 -24.16 -6.20 -4.79
C PHE A 480 -24.47 -5.62 -6.17
N GLN A 481 -24.49 -6.49 -7.17
CA GLN A 481 -24.79 -6.11 -8.55
C GLN A 481 -26.14 -6.69 -8.98
N THR A 482 -27.00 -5.86 -9.56
CA THR A 482 -28.30 -6.27 -10.08
C THR A 482 -28.55 -5.69 -11.47
N GLU A 483 -29.17 -6.48 -12.34
CA GLU A 483 -29.62 -6.03 -13.66
C GLU A 483 -31.15 -5.93 -13.66
N ILE A 484 -31.65 -4.73 -13.94
CA ILE A 484 -33.08 -4.44 -13.99
C ILE A 484 -33.47 -4.16 -15.44
N LEU A 485 -34.47 -4.88 -15.94
CA LEU A 485 -35.08 -4.57 -17.22
C LEU A 485 -36.03 -3.39 -17.05
N ILE A 486 -35.85 -2.36 -17.88
CA ILE A 486 -36.70 -1.17 -17.89
C ILE A 486 -37.32 -0.99 -19.28
N ASN A 487 -38.51 -0.43 -19.34
CA ASN A 487 -39.20 -0.11 -20.59
C ASN A 487 -38.74 1.25 -21.13
N TYR A 488 -38.86 1.43 -22.45
CA TYR A 488 -38.52 2.67 -23.13
C TYR A 488 -39.21 3.91 -22.53
N ASP A 489 -40.45 3.79 -22.06
CA ASP A 489 -41.24 4.88 -21.48
C ASP A 489 -40.82 5.29 -20.06
N GLN A 490 -39.98 4.50 -19.39
CA GLN A 490 -39.44 4.80 -18.06
C GLN A 490 -38.22 5.73 -18.11
N ILE A 491 -37.60 5.91 -19.28
CA ILE A 491 -36.52 6.87 -19.52
C ILE A 491 -36.98 7.99 -20.45
N LYS A 492 -36.35 9.15 -20.34
CA LYS A 492 -36.59 10.28 -21.25
C LYS A 492 -35.29 10.76 -21.89
N PRO A 493 -35.31 11.26 -23.14
CA PRO A 493 -34.17 11.97 -23.70
C PRO A 493 -33.76 13.14 -22.79
N GLY A 494 -32.47 13.28 -22.49
CA GLY A 494 -31.96 14.31 -21.58
C GLY A 494 -31.87 13.82 -20.13
N SER A 495 -32.17 14.70 -19.17
CA SER A 495 -31.98 14.44 -17.74
C SER A 495 -32.95 13.38 -17.21
N ASN A 496 -32.45 12.43 -16.43
CA ASN A 496 -33.17 11.37 -15.72
C ASN A 496 -32.67 11.31 -14.27
N ARG A 497 -33.41 10.60 -13.41
CA ARG A 497 -33.09 10.48 -11.98
C ARG A 497 -33.14 9.03 -11.52
N LEU A 498 -32.08 8.57 -10.86
CA LEU A 498 -32.02 7.29 -10.15
C LEU A 498 -32.05 7.58 -8.65
N ARG A 499 -32.98 7.00 -7.91
CA ARG A 499 -33.07 7.15 -6.45
C ARG A 499 -32.84 5.81 -5.77
N ILE A 500 -31.91 5.77 -4.83
CA ILE A 500 -31.59 4.62 -3.98
C ILE A 500 -32.15 4.91 -2.59
N THR A 501 -32.93 3.97 -2.04
CA THR A 501 -33.61 4.12 -0.74
C THR A 501 -33.38 2.90 0.14
N THR A 502 -32.98 3.11 1.39
CA THR A 502 -33.00 2.09 2.46
C THR A 502 -34.27 2.25 3.29
N PRO A 503 -35.29 1.39 3.11
CA PRO A 503 -36.58 1.51 3.82
C PRO A 503 -36.47 1.12 5.30
N SER A 504 -37.45 1.52 6.11
CA SER A 504 -37.53 1.11 7.53
C SER A 504 -37.67 -0.41 7.68
N SER A 505 -37.04 -1.00 8.71
CA SER A 505 -37.15 -2.44 9.00
C SER A 505 -36.99 -2.72 10.49
N SER A 506 -37.81 -3.63 11.04
CA SER A 506 -37.67 -4.12 12.42
C SER A 506 -36.44 -5.00 12.65
N ASP A 507 -35.89 -5.58 11.57
CA ASP A 507 -34.96 -6.71 11.64
C ASP A 507 -33.50 -6.26 11.46
N ARG A 508 -33.25 -4.94 11.41
CA ARG A 508 -31.93 -4.33 11.20
C ARG A 508 -31.68 -3.25 12.23
N THR A 509 -30.46 -3.22 12.77
CA THR A 509 -30.02 -2.21 13.74
C THR A 509 -29.24 -1.09 13.07
N LEU A 510 -28.37 -1.43 12.12
CA LEU A 510 -27.57 -0.54 11.29
C LEU A 510 -27.50 -1.10 9.87
N ASP A 511 -27.85 -0.27 8.88
CA ASP A 511 -27.64 -0.56 7.47
C ASP A 511 -27.02 0.67 6.82
N ILE A 512 -25.81 0.54 6.29
CA ILE A 512 -25.13 1.58 5.53
C ILE A 512 -24.68 0.98 4.20
N LEU A 513 -25.05 1.60 3.09
CA LEU A 513 -24.68 1.19 1.73
C LEU A 513 -24.54 2.41 0.82
N ALA A 514 -23.76 2.29 -0.26
CA ALA A 514 -23.54 3.35 -1.23
C ALA A 514 -23.72 2.87 -2.67
N LEU A 515 -23.98 3.81 -3.58
CA LEU A 515 -23.95 3.55 -5.02
C LEU A 515 -22.52 3.70 -5.53
N ASN A 516 -21.99 2.64 -6.17
CA ASN A 516 -20.70 2.71 -6.82
C ASN A 516 -20.85 3.25 -8.26
N TRP A 517 -21.44 2.45 -9.14
CA TRP A 517 -21.68 2.82 -10.54
C TRP A 517 -22.97 2.18 -11.07
N PHE A 518 -23.46 2.70 -12.20
CA PHE A 518 -24.52 2.03 -12.96
C PHE A 518 -24.33 2.19 -14.47
N GLU A 519 -24.82 1.23 -15.24
CA GLU A 519 -24.77 1.21 -16.70
C GLU A 519 -26.18 1.10 -17.31
N LEU A 520 -26.49 1.97 -18.26
CA LEU A 520 -27.70 1.88 -19.06
C LEU A 520 -27.36 1.36 -20.46
N LYS A 521 -27.86 0.17 -20.80
CA LYS A 521 -27.78 -0.42 -22.14
C LYS A 521 -29.08 -0.14 -22.88
N TYR A 522 -29.00 0.69 -23.93
CA TYR A 522 -30.16 1.12 -24.71
C TYR A 522 -29.80 1.28 -26.18
N LYS A 523 -30.83 1.41 -27.02
CA LYS A 523 -30.65 1.75 -28.43
C LYS A 523 -30.54 3.26 -28.57
N ARG A 524 -29.50 3.74 -29.25
CA ARG A 524 -29.24 5.16 -29.50
C ARG A 524 -29.34 5.47 -31.00
N THR A 525 -29.88 6.62 -31.35
CA THR A 525 -29.93 7.08 -32.76
C THR A 525 -28.57 7.55 -33.26
N TYR A 526 -28.35 7.53 -34.59
CA TYR A 526 -27.20 8.18 -35.24
C TYR A 526 -27.36 9.71 -35.25
N ARG A 527 -27.38 10.33 -34.07
CA ARG A 527 -27.47 11.77 -33.89
C ARG A 527 -26.35 12.24 -32.96
N ALA A 528 -25.50 13.12 -33.50
CA ALA A 528 -24.42 13.74 -32.78
C ALA A 528 -24.94 14.65 -31.66
N GLN A 529 -24.19 14.68 -30.57
CA GLN A 529 -24.41 15.57 -29.44
C GLN A 529 -23.12 16.34 -29.21
N ASN A 530 -23.24 17.67 -29.07
CA ASN A 530 -22.09 18.57 -28.99
C ASN A 530 -21.11 18.36 -30.16
N ASP A 531 -21.65 18.22 -31.38
CA ASP A 531 -20.86 18.06 -32.61
C ASP A 531 -19.96 16.81 -32.64
N TYR A 532 -20.27 15.81 -31.83
CA TYR A 532 -19.53 14.55 -31.74
C TYR A 532 -20.47 13.34 -31.65
N LEU A 533 -20.07 12.22 -32.25
CA LEU A 533 -20.70 10.92 -32.09
C LEU A 533 -19.67 9.79 -32.18
N LEU A 534 -19.55 8.99 -31.12
CA LEU A 534 -19.00 7.63 -31.19
C LEU A 534 -20.16 6.67 -31.47
N PHE A 535 -20.05 5.84 -32.51
CA PHE A 535 -21.11 4.90 -32.88
C PHE A 535 -20.57 3.57 -33.40
N TYR A 536 -21.47 2.59 -33.43
CA TYR A 536 -21.25 1.23 -33.89
C TYR A 536 -22.20 0.91 -35.05
N PRO A 537 -21.94 -0.11 -35.87
CA PRO A 537 -22.94 -0.67 -36.75
C PRO A 537 -24.21 -1.08 -35.96
N GLY A 538 -25.37 -0.92 -36.58
CA GLY A 538 -26.64 -1.34 -35.98
C GLY A 538 -26.69 -2.85 -35.72
N PRO A 539 -27.56 -3.32 -34.80
CA PRO A 539 -27.70 -4.75 -34.49
C PRO A 539 -28.10 -5.60 -35.71
N ASP A 540 -28.62 -4.98 -36.77
CA ASP A 540 -28.96 -5.60 -38.06
C ASP A 540 -27.75 -5.70 -39.01
N GLY A 541 -26.52 -5.64 -38.50
CA GLY A 541 -25.28 -5.80 -39.27
C GLY A 541 -25.16 -7.23 -39.82
N ILE A 542 -25.81 -7.50 -40.95
CA ILE A 542 -25.71 -8.77 -41.64
C ILE A 542 -24.38 -8.79 -42.41
N SER A 543 -23.54 -9.81 -42.16
CA SER A 543 -22.30 -10.03 -42.91
C SER A 543 -22.60 -10.11 -44.41
N GLY A 544 -21.87 -9.37 -45.24
CA GLY A 544 -22.09 -9.27 -46.70
C GLY A 544 -22.96 -8.12 -47.17
N TYR A 545 -23.41 -7.21 -46.28
CA TYR A 545 -24.24 -6.05 -46.64
C TYR A 545 -23.43 -4.75 -46.68
N THR A 546 -23.89 -3.79 -47.48
CA THR A 546 -23.39 -2.40 -47.42
C THR A 546 -24.25 -1.63 -46.43
N ASN A 547 -23.65 -1.06 -45.38
CA ASN A 547 -24.36 -0.24 -44.40
C ASN A 547 -24.32 1.23 -44.83
N GLN A 548 -25.49 1.85 -44.98
CA GLN A 548 -25.63 3.28 -45.20
C GLN A 548 -25.95 4.00 -43.90
N PHE A 549 -24.98 4.72 -43.35
CA PHE A 549 -25.14 5.53 -42.15
C PHE A 549 -25.67 6.91 -42.50
N VAL A 550 -26.67 7.39 -41.76
CA VAL A 550 -27.18 8.77 -41.85
C VAL A 550 -27.03 9.43 -40.49
N ILE A 551 -25.91 10.13 -40.31
CA ILE A 551 -25.50 10.71 -39.03
C ILE A 551 -25.94 12.17 -39.00
N ARG A 552 -26.83 12.53 -38.07
CA ARG A 552 -27.49 13.85 -38.01
C ARG A 552 -27.01 14.68 -36.82
N GLY A 553 -27.43 15.95 -36.73
CA GLY A 553 -27.36 16.73 -35.50
C GLY A 553 -26.11 17.59 -35.33
N PHE A 554 -25.26 17.71 -36.36
CA PHE A 554 -24.10 18.58 -36.32
C PHE A 554 -24.50 20.05 -36.52
N LYS A 555 -23.88 20.96 -35.77
CA LYS A 555 -24.07 22.41 -35.90
C LYS A 555 -23.09 23.01 -36.91
N ASP A 556 -21.89 22.44 -37.01
CA ASP A 556 -20.86 22.81 -37.99
C ASP A 556 -20.90 21.87 -39.21
N GLN A 557 -20.60 22.42 -40.39
CA GLN A 557 -20.53 21.69 -41.67
C GLN A 557 -19.18 20.99 -41.87
N ASN A 558 -18.13 21.43 -41.17
CA ASN A 558 -16.78 20.88 -41.29
C ASN A 558 -16.65 19.58 -40.48
N ILE A 559 -17.25 18.51 -40.99
CA ILE A 559 -17.33 17.22 -40.31
C ILE A 559 -16.22 16.29 -40.82
N SER A 560 -15.66 15.48 -39.94
CA SER A 560 -14.75 14.40 -40.29
C SER A 560 -15.27 13.08 -39.72
N VAL A 561 -15.12 11.99 -40.45
CA VAL A 561 -15.53 10.65 -40.01
C VAL A 561 -14.34 9.70 -40.06
N TYR A 562 -14.19 8.86 -39.04
CA TYR A 562 -13.09 7.91 -38.89
C TYR A 562 -13.63 6.54 -38.49
N LYS A 563 -12.99 5.47 -38.99
CA LYS A 563 -12.94 4.18 -38.28
C LYS A 563 -11.83 4.29 -37.25
N LYS A 564 -12.18 4.25 -35.96
CA LYS A 564 -11.27 4.54 -34.85
C LYS A 564 -10.01 3.67 -34.94
N GLY A 565 -8.85 4.32 -35.06
CA GLY A 565 -7.55 3.65 -35.12
C GLY A 565 -7.22 2.96 -36.45
N VAL A 566 -8.09 3.05 -37.47
CA VAL A 566 -7.92 2.33 -38.74
C VAL A 566 -7.77 3.30 -39.92
N SER A 567 -8.77 4.15 -40.15
CA SER A 567 -8.85 4.98 -41.35
C SER A 567 -9.72 6.21 -41.17
N LYS A 568 -9.46 7.22 -42.01
CA LYS A 568 -10.34 8.37 -42.21
C LYS A 568 -11.27 8.09 -43.38
N ILE A 569 -12.56 8.31 -43.19
CA ILE A 569 -13.57 8.14 -44.23
C ILE A 569 -13.67 9.42 -45.05
N VAL A 570 -13.51 9.30 -46.37
CA VAL A 570 -13.57 10.39 -47.36
C VAL A 570 -14.68 10.16 -48.38
N ASN A 571 -15.00 11.18 -49.19
CA ASN A 571 -16.01 11.13 -50.26
C ASN A 571 -17.45 10.81 -49.82
N TRP A 572 -17.81 11.09 -48.56
CA TRP A 572 -19.18 11.00 -48.05
C TRP A 572 -20.03 12.22 -48.46
N ASP A 573 -21.37 12.09 -48.39
CA ASP A 573 -22.30 13.15 -48.76
C ASP A 573 -22.65 14.05 -47.56
N LEU A 574 -22.47 15.37 -47.71
CA LEU A 574 -22.94 16.35 -46.73
C LEU A 574 -24.32 16.89 -47.12
N LYS A 575 -25.26 16.92 -46.19
CA LYS A 575 -26.58 17.56 -46.41
C LYS A 575 -27.03 18.39 -45.22
N ARG A 576 -27.80 19.43 -45.51
CA ARG A 576 -28.48 20.22 -44.48
C ARG A 576 -29.85 19.61 -44.17
N THR A 577 -30.15 19.46 -42.89
CA THR A 577 -31.46 19.05 -42.39
C THR A 577 -32.32 20.29 -42.24
N VAL A 578 -33.40 20.37 -43.03
CA VAL A 578 -34.26 21.57 -43.09
C VAL A 578 -35.00 21.81 -41.77
N ALA A 579 -35.43 20.74 -41.09
CA ALA A 579 -36.28 20.82 -39.91
C ALA A 579 -35.62 21.51 -38.70
N ASP A 580 -34.34 21.22 -38.44
CA ASP A 580 -33.60 21.75 -37.28
C ASP A 580 -32.35 22.54 -37.67
N THR A 581 -32.19 22.85 -38.96
CA THR A 581 -31.04 23.56 -39.56
C THR A 581 -29.67 22.90 -39.36
N SER A 582 -29.62 21.69 -38.80
CA SER A 582 -28.40 20.93 -38.56
C SER A 582 -27.81 20.34 -39.85
N TRP A 583 -26.57 19.92 -39.78
CA TRP A 583 -25.89 19.17 -40.83
C TRP A 583 -25.99 17.66 -40.56
N ARG A 584 -25.95 16.89 -41.65
CA ARG A 584 -25.88 15.43 -41.61
C ARG A 584 -24.87 14.89 -42.62
N VAL A 585 -24.23 13.80 -42.24
CA VAL A 585 -23.35 12.99 -43.09
C VAL A 585 -24.11 11.75 -43.54
N GLU A 586 -24.07 11.46 -44.84
CA GLU A 586 -24.50 10.18 -45.41
C GLU A 586 -23.27 9.45 -45.96
N MET A 587 -22.94 8.30 -45.39
CA MET A 587 -21.81 7.49 -45.81
C MET A 587 -22.18 6.01 -45.95
N GLN A 588 -21.41 5.26 -46.73
CA GLN A 588 -21.52 3.81 -46.85
C GLN A 588 -20.24 3.12 -46.37
N ASP A 589 -20.41 1.93 -45.78
CA ASP A 589 -19.31 1.05 -45.47
C ASP A 589 -19.68 -0.42 -45.74
N LEU A 590 -18.77 -1.15 -46.39
CA LEU A 590 -19.02 -2.51 -46.85
C LEU A 590 -18.66 -3.52 -45.76
N SER A 591 -19.66 -4.29 -45.31
CA SER A 591 -19.50 -5.40 -44.36
C SER A 591 -18.66 -5.07 -43.11
N PRO A 592 -18.92 -3.96 -42.40
CA PRO A 592 -18.22 -3.68 -41.15
C PRO A 592 -18.52 -4.74 -40.09
N LEU A 593 -17.51 -5.09 -39.30
CA LEU A 593 -17.69 -5.94 -38.13
C LEU A 593 -18.61 -5.23 -37.14
N SER A 594 -19.48 -5.96 -36.45
CA SER A 594 -20.46 -5.37 -35.52
C SER A 594 -19.85 -4.57 -34.36
N ASN A 595 -18.58 -4.82 -34.04
CA ASN A 595 -17.80 -4.09 -33.03
C ASN A 595 -16.90 -2.99 -33.62
N THR A 596 -17.05 -2.64 -34.91
CA THR A 596 -16.29 -1.54 -35.53
C THR A 596 -16.70 -0.23 -34.86
N GLU A 597 -15.72 0.54 -34.39
CA GLU A 597 -15.94 1.84 -33.76
C GLU A 597 -15.76 2.96 -34.78
N TYR A 598 -16.76 3.84 -34.90
CA TYR A 598 -16.68 5.03 -35.75
C TYR A 598 -16.81 6.30 -34.93
N ILE A 599 -16.11 7.33 -35.38
CA ILE A 599 -16.17 8.67 -34.81
C ILE A 599 -16.59 9.62 -35.91
N ALA A 600 -17.67 10.37 -35.69
CA ALA A 600 -18.04 11.51 -36.51
C ALA A 600 -17.98 12.78 -35.67
N VAL A 601 -17.19 13.76 -36.09
CA VAL A 601 -16.84 14.93 -35.28
C VAL A 601 -16.67 16.16 -36.15
N SER A 602 -17.21 17.29 -35.71
CA SER A 602 -16.96 18.58 -36.36
C SER A 602 -15.58 19.14 -35.99
N GLU A 603 -15.00 19.98 -36.84
CA GLU A 603 -13.70 20.60 -36.64
C GLU A 603 -13.60 21.32 -35.28
N THR A 604 -14.64 22.05 -34.87
CA THR A 604 -14.66 22.78 -33.58
C THR A 604 -14.80 21.88 -32.35
N ALA A 605 -15.17 20.60 -32.53
CA ALA A 605 -15.30 19.62 -31.46
C ALA A 605 -14.04 18.74 -31.31
N LYS A 606 -13.05 18.89 -32.20
CA LYS A 606 -11.74 18.24 -32.03
C LYS A 606 -11.00 18.85 -30.84
N LEU A 607 -10.33 18.00 -30.08
CA LEU A 607 -9.69 18.38 -28.82
C LEU A 607 -8.23 18.79 -29.02
N LEU A 608 -7.73 19.62 -28.12
CA LEU A 608 -6.31 19.83 -27.88
C LEU A 608 -5.89 19.08 -26.61
N PRO A 609 -4.66 18.54 -26.53
CA PRO A 609 -4.18 17.85 -25.35
C PRO A 609 -4.17 18.75 -24.11
N LYS A 610 -4.38 18.16 -22.94
CA LYS A 610 -4.26 18.82 -21.63
C LYS A 610 -2.87 19.44 -21.45
N SER A 611 -1.82 18.73 -21.86
CA SER A 611 -0.46 19.29 -21.91
C SER A 611 0.41 18.61 -22.96
N ILE A 612 1.44 19.33 -23.41
CA ILE A 612 2.50 18.85 -24.29
C ILE A 612 3.83 19.31 -23.70
N THR A 613 4.76 18.37 -23.51
CA THR A 613 6.08 18.64 -22.95
C THR A 613 7.16 17.99 -23.82
N LEU A 614 8.18 18.78 -24.17
CA LEU A 614 9.38 18.26 -24.82
C LEU A 614 10.34 17.69 -23.77
N ASN A 615 10.68 16.41 -23.89
CA ASN A 615 11.70 15.75 -23.10
C ASN A 615 12.99 15.64 -23.92
N ASN A 616 13.96 16.52 -23.63
CA ASN A 616 15.26 16.54 -24.32
C ASN A 616 16.33 15.67 -23.65
N SER A 617 16.05 15.12 -22.47
CA SER A 617 16.99 14.28 -21.72
C SER A 617 16.57 12.82 -21.85
N ALA A 618 17.54 11.95 -22.12
CA ALA A 618 17.32 10.52 -22.10
C ALA A 618 16.92 10.07 -20.70
N ASN A 619 15.82 9.33 -20.60
CA ASN A 619 15.48 8.59 -19.40
C ASN A 619 16.35 7.33 -19.35
N THR A 620 17.34 7.31 -18.46
CA THR A 620 18.34 6.25 -18.39
C THR A 620 18.01 5.16 -17.38
N LEU A 621 16.86 5.17 -16.70
CA LEU A 621 16.59 4.23 -15.61
C LEU A 621 16.69 2.75 -16.03
N LEU A 622 16.37 2.46 -17.31
CA LEU A 622 16.40 1.12 -17.88
C LEU A 622 17.70 0.79 -18.63
N THR A 623 18.48 1.78 -19.04
CA THR A 623 19.61 1.61 -19.99
C THR A 623 20.95 2.10 -19.45
N GLY A 624 20.94 3.01 -18.48
CA GLY A 624 22.11 3.57 -17.82
C GLY A 624 22.69 2.64 -16.77
N THR A 625 23.94 2.91 -16.39
CA THR A 625 24.57 2.27 -15.23
C THR A 625 24.39 3.16 -14.01
N HIS A 626 23.87 2.58 -12.95
CA HIS A 626 23.55 3.23 -11.68
C HIS A 626 24.39 2.60 -10.55
N ASN A 627 24.67 3.40 -9.54
CA ASN A 627 25.52 3.03 -8.41
C ASN A 627 24.89 3.38 -7.05
N ALA A 628 23.60 3.75 -7.02
CA ALA A 628 22.92 4.18 -5.79
C ALA A 628 22.84 3.08 -4.73
N ARG A 629 23.39 3.34 -3.53
CA ARG A 629 23.05 2.62 -2.30
C ARG A 629 21.94 3.32 -1.50
N TYR A 630 21.90 4.64 -1.61
CA TYR A 630 20.83 5.50 -1.12
C TYR A 630 20.11 6.12 -2.31
N LEU A 631 18.82 5.88 -2.42
CA LEU A 631 17.99 6.37 -3.53
C LEU A 631 16.97 7.36 -3.00
N ILE A 632 17.01 8.58 -3.52
CA ILE A 632 15.98 9.61 -3.29
C ILE A 632 15.01 9.56 -4.46
N ILE A 633 13.72 9.37 -4.16
CA ILE A 633 12.63 9.46 -5.14
C ILE A 633 11.82 10.72 -4.83
N THR A 634 11.76 11.65 -5.79
CA THR A 634 11.06 12.93 -5.60
C THR A 634 10.57 13.50 -6.93
N PRO A 635 9.53 14.34 -6.98
CA PRO A 635 9.15 15.02 -8.21
C PRO A 635 10.28 15.89 -8.79
N LYS A 636 10.31 16.07 -10.12
CA LYS A 636 11.33 16.88 -10.83
C LYS A 636 11.52 18.25 -10.19
N LYS A 637 10.42 18.90 -9.79
CA LYS A 637 10.42 20.22 -9.13
C LYS A 637 11.22 20.29 -7.83
N PHE A 638 11.47 19.16 -7.16
CA PHE A 638 12.11 19.09 -5.84
C PHE A 638 13.53 18.53 -5.86
N LYS A 639 14.07 18.12 -7.01
CA LYS A 639 15.43 17.59 -7.10
C LYS A 639 16.49 18.54 -6.53
N ASN A 640 16.34 19.85 -6.75
CA ASN A 640 17.27 20.84 -6.20
C ASN A 640 17.18 20.95 -4.67
N ALA A 641 15.98 20.83 -4.10
CA ALA A 641 15.78 20.86 -2.66
C ALA A 641 16.33 19.61 -1.95
N ALA A 642 16.45 18.48 -2.67
CA ALA A 642 17.05 17.25 -2.15
C ALA A 642 18.59 17.25 -2.19
N LEU A 643 19.22 18.13 -2.97
CA LEU A 643 20.67 18.16 -3.19
C LEU A 643 21.51 18.31 -1.90
N PRO A 644 21.13 19.14 -0.91
CA PRO A 644 21.88 19.24 0.33
C PRO A 644 21.95 17.91 1.10
N LEU A 645 20.83 17.18 1.21
CA LEU A 645 20.80 15.87 1.85
C LEU A 645 21.61 14.83 1.05
N GLN A 646 21.46 14.84 -0.29
CA GLN A 646 22.25 13.99 -1.18
C GLN A 646 23.75 14.18 -0.93
N THR A 647 24.21 15.43 -0.87
CA THR A 647 25.60 15.80 -0.63
C THR A 647 26.07 15.35 0.76
N HIS A 648 25.23 15.56 1.78
CA HIS A 648 25.52 15.15 3.15
C HIS A 648 25.68 13.62 3.27
N ARG A 649 24.76 12.83 2.71
CA ARG A 649 24.84 11.36 2.72
C ARG A 649 26.03 10.85 1.90
N ALA A 650 26.36 11.50 0.79
CA ALA A 650 27.58 11.19 0.04
C ALA A 650 28.85 11.46 0.86
N SER A 651 28.89 12.54 1.66
CA SER A 651 30.00 12.83 2.57
C SER A 651 30.17 11.80 3.69
N LYS A 652 29.10 11.06 4.01
CA LYS A 652 29.10 9.92 4.95
C LYS A 652 29.46 8.60 4.28
N GLY A 653 29.83 8.62 2.99
CA GLY A 653 30.34 7.46 2.27
C GLY A 653 29.28 6.63 1.55
N LEU A 654 28.02 7.09 1.45
CA LEU A 654 27.00 6.41 0.66
C LEU A 654 27.06 6.86 -0.81
N SER A 655 26.85 5.96 -1.76
CA SER A 655 26.55 6.36 -3.14
C SER A 655 25.07 6.76 -3.23
N VAL A 656 24.82 8.02 -3.62
CA VAL A 656 23.47 8.61 -3.58
C VAL A 656 23.01 9.06 -4.96
N GLU A 657 21.83 8.62 -5.38
CA GLU A 657 21.18 9.11 -6.60
C GLU A 657 19.78 9.66 -6.30
N THR A 658 19.43 10.74 -7.00
CA THR A 658 18.10 11.37 -6.94
C THR A 658 17.38 11.15 -8.26
N VAL A 659 16.31 10.34 -8.21
CA VAL A 659 15.47 9.99 -9.35
C VAL A 659 14.16 10.76 -9.31
N ALA A 660 13.75 11.26 -10.48
CA ALA A 660 12.47 11.92 -10.62
C ALA A 660 11.33 10.90 -10.64
N ALA A 661 10.26 11.16 -9.88
CA ALA A 661 9.04 10.35 -9.92
C ALA A 661 8.44 10.29 -11.34
N GLU A 662 8.49 11.38 -12.09
CA GLU A 662 7.99 11.48 -13.46
C GLU A 662 8.76 10.57 -14.42
N ASP A 663 10.08 10.41 -14.24
CA ASP A 663 10.88 9.50 -15.06
C ASP A 663 10.55 8.02 -14.74
N ILE A 664 10.20 7.74 -13.48
CA ILE A 664 9.69 6.42 -13.06
C ILE A 664 8.33 6.14 -13.71
N TYR A 665 7.40 7.11 -13.68
CA TYR A 665 6.09 6.96 -14.31
C TYR A 665 6.23 6.72 -15.81
N ASP A 666 7.10 7.46 -16.50
CA ASP A 666 7.36 7.29 -17.93
C ASP A 666 7.88 5.88 -18.24
N ALA A 667 8.85 5.37 -17.48
CA ALA A 667 9.50 4.09 -17.73
C ALA A 667 8.69 2.87 -17.30
N PHE A 668 7.98 2.94 -16.16
CA PHE A 668 7.36 1.79 -15.50
C PHE A 668 5.82 1.83 -15.53
N GLY A 669 5.23 3.02 -15.64
CA GLY A 669 3.77 3.25 -15.73
C GLY A 669 3.31 3.80 -17.08
N PHE A 670 4.16 3.78 -18.11
CA PHE A 670 3.87 4.34 -19.43
C PHE A 670 3.37 5.79 -19.38
N GLY A 671 3.97 6.59 -18.49
CA GLY A 671 3.70 8.00 -18.29
C GLY A 671 2.59 8.31 -17.30
N VAL A 672 1.91 7.30 -16.75
CA VAL A 672 0.81 7.44 -15.79
C VAL A 672 1.34 7.38 -14.36
N LYS A 673 0.89 8.32 -13.52
CA LYS A 673 1.20 8.38 -12.09
C LYS A 673 0.56 7.18 -11.38
N SER A 674 1.37 6.38 -10.69
CA SER A 674 0.88 5.25 -9.91
C SER A 674 1.90 4.80 -8.84
N PRO A 675 1.45 4.38 -7.64
CA PRO A 675 2.34 3.72 -6.67
C PRO A 675 2.96 2.44 -7.25
N TYR A 676 2.25 1.71 -8.11
CA TYR A 676 2.80 0.50 -8.70
C TYR A 676 3.99 0.75 -9.62
N ALA A 677 4.05 1.90 -10.32
CA ALA A 677 5.23 2.26 -11.10
C ALA A 677 6.48 2.47 -10.22
N ILE A 678 6.30 3.06 -9.03
CA ILE A 678 7.37 3.22 -8.04
C ILE A 678 7.82 1.86 -7.51
N ARG A 679 6.88 0.97 -7.16
CA ARG A 679 7.22 -0.38 -6.69
C ARG A 679 7.94 -1.20 -7.76
N ASP A 680 7.47 -1.17 -9.00
CA ASP A 680 8.12 -1.88 -10.12
C ASP A 680 9.54 -1.35 -10.37
N PHE A 681 9.74 -0.03 -10.26
CA PHE A 681 11.07 0.55 -10.34
C PHE A 681 11.97 0.07 -9.20
N LEU A 682 11.51 0.08 -7.94
CA LEU A 682 12.30 -0.42 -6.82
C LEU A 682 12.69 -1.89 -7.01
N ARG A 683 11.75 -2.74 -7.42
CA ARG A 683 12.01 -4.15 -7.78
C ARG A 683 13.00 -4.29 -8.94
N TYR A 684 12.91 -3.43 -9.94
CA TYR A 684 13.87 -3.37 -11.04
C TYR A 684 15.27 -3.05 -10.51
N THR A 685 15.42 -2.06 -9.62
CA THR A 685 16.73 -1.72 -9.04
C THR A 685 17.36 -2.88 -8.27
N TYR A 686 16.52 -3.70 -7.62
CA TYR A 686 16.97 -4.86 -6.87
C TYR A 686 17.42 -6.02 -7.77
N THR A 687 16.74 -6.24 -8.89
CA THR A 687 16.94 -7.42 -9.74
C THR A 687 17.89 -7.21 -10.92
N GLN A 688 18.09 -5.97 -11.36
CA GLN A 688 18.78 -5.71 -12.63
C GLN A 688 20.26 -5.37 -12.47
N PRO A 689 21.16 -5.95 -13.30
CA PRO A 689 22.60 -5.72 -13.21
C PRO A 689 23.03 -4.26 -13.34
N ASN A 690 22.29 -3.44 -14.09
CA ASN A 690 22.63 -2.04 -14.31
C ASN A 690 22.39 -1.16 -13.08
N TRP A 691 21.77 -1.70 -12.03
CA TRP A 691 21.60 -1.08 -10.71
C TRP A 691 22.48 -1.71 -9.62
N GLN A 692 23.35 -2.67 -9.99
CA GLN A 692 24.26 -3.33 -9.05
C GLN A 692 25.59 -2.56 -8.96
N GLY A 693 25.57 -1.48 -8.19
CA GLY A 693 26.74 -0.62 -7.98
C GLY A 693 27.88 -1.28 -7.19
N ALA A 694 28.95 -0.51 -6.94
CA ALA A 694 30.08 -0.93 -6.11
C ALA A 694 29.68 -1.20 -4.65
N GLN A 695 28.63 -0.53 -4.17
CA GLN A 695 27.99 -0.74 -2.85
C GLN A 695 26.73 -1.61 -2.93
N GLY A 696 26.47 -2.23 -4.08
CA GLY A 696 25.29 -3.04 -4.33
C GLY A 696 24.10 -2.28 -4.90
N SER A 697 22.96 -2.97 -4.90
CA SER A 697 21.66 -2.36 -5.20
C SER A 697 21.25 -1.38 -4.09
N PRO A 698 20.30 -0.45 -4.37
CA PRO A 698 19.72 0.42 -3.38
C PRO A 698 19.28 -0.33 -2.11
N LEU A 699 19.61 0.21 -0.95
CA LEU A 699 19.18 -0.29 0.37
C LEU A 699 18.34 0.75 1.09
N TYR A 700 18.76 2.01 1.08
CA TYR A 700 18.00 3.10 1.67
C TYR A 700 17.17 3.78 0.61
N ILE A 701 15.86 3.90 0.85
CA ILE A 701 14.92 4.55 -0.03
C ILE A 701 14.29 5.72 0.72
N LEU A 702 14.56 6.95 0.27
CA LEU A 702 13.90 8.13 0.79
C LEU A 702 12.87 8.62 -0.23
N LEU A 703 11.61 8.66 0.18
CA LEU A 703 10.52 9.25 -0.57
C LEU A 703 10.39 10.73 -0.14
N ILE A 704 10.46 11.66 -1.09
CA ILE A 704 10.27 13.10 -0.81
C ILE A 704 9.08 13.62 -1.60
N GLY A 705 8.01 13.90 -0.86
CA GLY A 705 6.73 14.37 -1.36
C GLY A 705 5.61 13.94 -0.42
N ASP A 706 4.65 14.82 -0.20
CA ASP A 706 3.45 14.50 0.55
C ASP A 706 2.51 13.56 -0.23
N ALA A 707 1.61 12.85 0.46
CA ALA A 707 0.64 11.95 -0.15
C ALA A 707 -0.80 12.38 0.16
N SER A 708 -1.78 11.77 -0.51
CA SER A 708 -3.19 11.98 -0.20
C SER A 708 -4.00 10.69 -0.34
N GLU A 709 -5.04 10.54 0.49
CA GLU A 709 -6.08 9.52 0.31
C GLU A 709 -6.71 9.56 -1.09
N ASN A 710 -6.79 10.75 -1.70
CA ASN A 710 -7.15 10.92 -3.11
C ASN A 710 -5.90 11.20 -3.94
N SER A 711 -5.34 10.17 -4.59
CA SER A 711 -4.11 10.30 -5.39
C SER A 711 -4.25 11.19 -6.64
N LYS A 712 -5.48 11.55 -7.03
CA LYS A 712 -5.75 12.52 -8.11
C LYS A 712 -5.76 13.97 -7.61
N SER A 713 -5.77 14.19 -6.30
CA SER A 713 -5.67 15.51 -5.70
C SER A 713 -4.32 16.16 -6.02
N ALA A 714 -4.32 17.50 -6.15
CA ALA A 714 -3.09 18.27 -6.27
C ALA A 714 -2.20 18.22 -5.01
N SER A 715 -2.76 17.83 -3.86
CA SER A 715 -2.01 17.58 -2.62
C SER A 715 -1.23 16.27 -2.64
N ASP A 716 -1.56 15.31 -3.51
CA ASP A 716 -0.78 14.09 -3.67
C ASP A 716 0.47 14.38 -4.52
N ILE A 717 1.55 14.76 -3.84
CA ILE A 717 2.82 15.13 -4.48
C ILE A 717 3.61 13.89 -4.90
N LEU A 718 3.62 12.85 -4.07
CA LEU A 718 4.23 11.55 -4.35
C LEU A 718 3.37 10.45 -3.70
N PRO A 719 2.69 9.59 -4.50
CA PRO A 719 1.66 8.70 -3.99
C PRO A 719 2.23 7.67 -3.00
N THR A 720 1.41 7.31 -2.03
CA THR A 720 1.57 6.09 -1.22
C THR A 720 0.66 4.99 -1.75
N GLN A 721 0.93 3.75 -1.37
CA GLN A 721 -0.08 2.70 -1.50
C GLN A 721 -0.97 2.68 -0.26
N HIS A 722 -2.22 2.24 -0.42
CA HIS A 722 -3.11 1.92 0.69
C HIS A 722 -3.32 0.42 0.84
N ILE A 723 -3.32 -0.08 2.08
CA ILE A 723 -3.48 -1.50 2.43
C ILE A 723 -4.73 -1.66 3.31
N GLN A 724 -5.52 -2.70 3.06
CA GLN A 724 -6.64 -3.05 3.93
C GLN A 724 -6.14 -3.63 5.26
N THR A 725 -6.54 -3.02 6.37
CA THR A 725 -6.14 -3.37 7.73
C THR A 725 -7.35 -3.72 8.59
N GLU A 726 -7.11 -4.57 9.58
CA GLU A 726 -8.17 -5.09 10.45
C GLU A 726 -8.92 -3.98 11.21
N LYS A 727 -10.26 -4.08 11.28
CA LYS A 727 -11.20 -3.16 11.95
C LYS A 727 -11.22 -1.69 11.51
N TYR A 728 -10.30 -1.25 10.66
CA TYR A 728 -10.26 0.10 10.11
C TYR A 728 -10.61 0.16 8.62
N GLY A 729 -10.10 -0.79 7.84
CA GLY A 729 -10.11 -0.74 6.39
C GLY A 729 -8.80 -0.18 5.83
N SER A 730 -8.89 0.66 4.81
CA SER A 730 -7.75 1.07 3.99
C SER A 730 -6.90 2.18 4.63
N THR A 731 -5.58 1.97 4.77
CA THR A 731 -4.62 2.93 5.36
C THR A 731 -3.33 3.05 4.54
N ALA A 732 -2.68 4.22 4.57
CA ALA A 732 -1.40 4.46 3.90
C ALA A 732 -0.28 3.51 4.37
N SER A 733 0.54 3.04 3.43
CA SER A 733 1.66 2.16 3.73
C SER A 733 2.82 2.33 2.75
N ASP A 734 3.85 3.06 3.19
CA ASP A 734 5.14 3.04 2.50
C ASP A 734 5.90 1.73 2.75
N TYR A 735 5.54 0.97 3.80
CA TYR A 735 6.09 -0.37 4.03
C TYR A 735 5.90 -1.28 2.81
N TRP A 736 4.81 -1.12 2.07
CA TRP A 736 4.57 -1.89 0.85
C TRP A 736 5.63 -1.69 -0.24
N TYR A 737 6.21 -0.48 -0.35
CA TYR A 737 7.32 -0.22 -1.28
C TYR A 737 8.61 -0.92 -0.87
N SER A 738 8.74 -1.30 0.41
CA SER A 738 9.92 -1.98 0.91
C SER A 738 9.97 -3.47 0.54
N LEU A 739 8.88 -4.04 0.01
CA LEU A 739 8.74 -5.45 -0.36
C LEU A 739 9.08 -5.67 -1.85
N ALA A 740 10.26 -6.22 -2.13
CA ALA A 740 10.71 -6.53 -3.47
C ALA A 740 10.19 -7.89 -3.97
N ASP A 741 9.98 -8.86 -3.07
CA ASP A 741 9.23 -10.10 -3.32
C ASP A 741 7.72 -9.87 -3.06
N ASP A 742 6.86 -10.47 -3.88
CA ASP A 742 5.40 -10.40 -3.72
C ASP A 742 4.86 -11.49 -2.78
N ASN A 743 5.68 -12.47 -2.42
CA ASN A 743 5.24 -13.66 -1.70
C ASN A 743 5.51 -13.62 -0.19
N ASP A 744 6.06 -12.52 0.32
CA ASP A 744 6.25 -12.33 1.75
C ASP A 744 6.09 -10.86 2.19
N ILE A 745 6.18 -10.65 3.50
CA ILE A 745 6.00 -9.36 4.15
C ILE A 745 7.27 -8.92 4.89
N VAL A 746 8.43 -9.45 4.50
CA VAL A 746 9.73 -9.06 5.04
C VAL A 746 10.33 -7.98 4.13
N GLN A 747 10.74 -6.86 4.72
CA GLN A 747 11.27 -5.74 3.95
C GLN A 747 12.69 -5.99 3.39
N ASP A 748 12.88 -5.62 2.12
CA ASP A 748 14.14 -5.68 1.38
C ASP A 748 14.90 -4.34 1.36
N PHE A 749 14.14 -3.26 1.58
CA PHE A 749 14.60 -1.88 1.60
C PHE A 749 14.36 -1.24 2.97
N PHE A 750 15.23 -0.31 3.34
CA PHE A 750 15.04 0.60 4.48
C PHE A 750 14.40 1.88 3.95
N ILE A 751 13.10 2.05 4.24
CA ILE A 751 12.31 3.14 3.67
C ILE A 751 11.94 4.19 4.71
N GLY A 752 11.98 5.46 4.30
CA GLY A 752 11.43 6.59 5.06
C GLY A 752 10.85 7.64 4.11
N ARG A 753 10.02 8.54 4.66
CA ARG A 753 9.38 9.62 3.90
C ARG A 753 9.63 11.00 4.51
N PHE A 754 9.87 11.98 3.65
CA PHE A 754 9.66 13.40 3.94
C PHE A 754 8.30 13.81 3.37
N PRO A 755 7.26 13.94 4.22
CA PRO A 755 5.94 14.38 3.79
C PRO A 755 5.99 15.90 3.57
N ALA A 756 6.37 16.28 2.35
CA ALA A 756 6.68 17.66 2.01
C ALA A 756 5.84 18.14 0.83
N ALA A 757 5.04 19.17 1.08
CA ALA A 757 4.24 19.84 0.05
C ALA A 757 5.07 20.82 -0.81
N ASP A 758 6.21 21.29 -0.28
CA ASP A 758 7.07 22.30 -0.92
C ASP A 758 8.57 22.14 -0.60
N SER A 759 9.41 22.91 -1.31
CA SER A 759 10.87 22.90 -1.13
C SER A 759 11.34 23.45 0.22
N VAL A 760 10.56 24.32 0.86
CA VAL A 760 10.91 24.91 2.18
C VAL A 760 10.82 23.84 3.26
N THR A 761 9.79 23.00 3.19
CA THR A 761 9.60 21.86 4.08
C THR A 761 10.74 20.85 3.94
N ILE A 762 11.15 20.54 2.70
CA ILE A 762 12.30 19.65 2.43
C ILE A 762 13.59 20.21 3.04
N GLN A 763 13.85 21.51 2.83
CA GLN A 763 15.01 22.19 3.38
C GLN A 763 14.99 22.15 4.91
N THR A 764 13.83 22.39 5.53
CA THR A 764 13.67 22.38 6.99
C THR A 764 14.01 21.03 7.61
N ILE A 765 13.50 19.94 7.04
CA ILE A 765 13.81 18.58 7.53
C ILE A 765 15.30 18.28 7.32
N THR A 766 15.83 18.61 6.14
CA THR A 766 17.24 18.40 5.78
C THR A 766 18.20 19.13 6.72
N ASP A 767 17.91 20.40 7.03
CA ASP A 767 18.72 21.21 7.94
C ASP A 767 18.74 20.61 9.34
N LYS A 768 17.59 20.14 9.85
CA LYS A 768 17.55 19.44 11.15
C LYS A 768 18.44 18.22 11.16
N ILE A 769 18.41 17.39 10.11
CA ILE A 769 19.24 16.17 10.00
C ILE A 769 20.72 16.51 9.96
N ILE A 770 21.12 17.44 9.09
CA ILE A 770 22.52 17.84 8.96
C ILE A 770 23.04 18.43 10.27
N GLN A 771 22.26 19.32 10.89
CA GLN A 771 22.62 19.91 12.17
C GLN A 771 22.70 18.88 13.29
N TYR A 772 21.78 17.92 13.35
CA TYR A 772 21.78 16.86 14.35
C TYR A 772 23.06 16.01 14.26
N GLU A 773 23.41 15.54 13.06
CA GLU A 773 24.58 14.68 12.84
C GLU A 773 25.93 15.41 12.87
N GLN A 774 25.94 16.72 12.63
CA GLN A 774 27.15 17.56 12.76
C GLN A 774 27.29 18.13 14.18
N SER A 775 26.23 18.13 14.99
CA SER A 775 26.28 18.65 16.35
C SER A 775 27.25 17.83 17.21
N ALA A 776 28.36 18.45 17.58
CA ALA A 776 29.32 17.89 18.52
C ALA A 776 28.81 17.90 19.96
N LEU A 777 27.57 18.34 20.23
CA LEU A 777 27.05 18.60 21.58
C LEU A 777 26.97 17.31 22.39
N PRO A 778 27.95 17.06 23.28
CA PRO A 778 27.89 15.93 24.18
C PRO A 778 26.90 16.25 25.29
N GLY A 779 26.19 15.24 25.79
CA GLY A 779 25.26 15.46 26.88
C GLY A 779 24.48 14.21 27.24
N THR A 780 23.97 14.20 28.46
CA THR A 780 23.17 13.09 29.00
C THR A 780 21.91 12.79 28.19
N TRP A 781 21.44 13.76 27.39
CA TRP A 781 20.28 13.59 26.51
C TRP A 781 20.47 12.44 25.50
N LYS A 782 21.69 12.21 24.98
CA LYS A 782 22.01 11.09 24.07
C LYS A 782 21.96 9.72 24.75
N ASN A 783 21.93 9.66 26.08
CA ASN A 783 21.74 8.44 26.85
C ASN A 783 20.37 8.37 27.52
N THR A 784 19.46 9.32 27.25
CA THR A 784 18.17 9.41 27.94
C THR A 784 17.03 8.97 27.02
N VAL A 785 16.24 8.02 27.49
CA VAL A 785 15.01 7.55 26.83
C VAL A 785 13.80 7.97 27.67
N GLN A 786 12.86 8.67 27.07
CA GLN A 786 11.63 9.13 27.73
C GLN A 786 10.48 8.16 27.43
N PHE A 787 9.88 7.61 28.48
CA PHE A 787 8.66 6.81 28.42
C PHE A 787 7.46 7.67 28.81
N ILE A 788 6.46 7.73 27.94
CA ILE A 788 5.21 8.46 28.16
C ILE A 788 4.07 7.44 28.11
N GLY A 789 3.35 7.32 29.23
CA GLY A 789 2.17 6.46 29.36
C GLY A 789 0.89 7.27 29.45
N GLY A 790 -0.07 6.93 28.60
CA GLY A 790 -1.41 7.52 28.55
C GLY A 790 -2.32 7.11 29.70
N GLN A 791 -3.61 7.33 29.54
CA GLN A 791 -4.64 6.93 30.49
C GLN A 791 -5.40 5.73 29.91
N ASN A 792 -5.39 4.58 30.58
CA ASN A 792 -6.39 3.55 30.30
C ASN A 792 -6.52 2.62 31.51
N GLU A 793 -7.69 2.65 32.16
CA GLU A 793 -8.06 1.68 33.18
C GLU A 793 -8.56 0.41 32.50
N SER A 794 -7.67 -0.57 32.32
CA SER A 794 -8.08 -1.90 31.88
C SER A 794 -8.38 -2.79 33.09
N ARG A 795 -9.47 -3.54 33.03
CA ARG A 795 -9.75 -4.62 33.98
C ARG A 795 -8.96 -5.87 33.57
N GLY A 796 -7.82 -6.10 34.21
CA GLY A 796 -7.24 -7.43 34.45
C GLY A 796 -6.72 -8.31 33.30
N VAL A 797 -6.72 -7.92 32.03
CA VAL A 797 -6.17 -8.79 30.97
C VAL A 797 -4.64 -8.95 31.06
N LEU A 798 -3.93 -7.85 31.35
CA LEU A 798 -2.46 -7.81 31.35
C LEU A 798 -1.80 -7.91 32.74
N SER A 799 -2.56 -7.71 33.82
CA SER A 799 -2.05 -7.80 35.20
C SER A 799 -2.38 -9.10 35.92
N GLY A 800 -3.14 -10.00 35.27
CA GLY A 800 -3.53 -11.26 35.89
C GLY A 800 -4.39 -11.14 37.13
N ASN A 801 -4.99 -10.00 37.43
CA ASN A 801 -6.03 -9.92 38.45
C ASN A 801 -7.21 -9.16 37.87
N SER A 802 -8.31 -9.90 37.59
CA SER A 802 -9.54 -9.33 37.01
C SER A 802 -10.29 -8.37 37.95
N GLU A 803 -9.80 -8.18 39.17
CA GLU A 803 -10.43 -7.34 40.20
C GLU A 803 -9.66 -6.03 40.48
N ILE A 804 -8.46 -5.84 39.94
CA ILE A 804 -7.67 -4.62 40.16
C ILE A 804 -7.64 -3.81 38.86
N PRO A 805 -8.23 -2.59 38.81
CA PRO A 805 -7.98 -1.65 37.73
C PRO A 805 -6.48 -1.43 37.61
N VAL A 806 -5.90 -1.78 36.46
CA VAL A 806 -4.50 -1.49 36.18
C VAL A 806 -4.42 -0.45 35.07
N ASP A 807 -3.59 0.56 35.31
CA ASP A 807 -3.12 1.41 34.24
C ASP A 807 -2.22 0.59 33.33
N VAL A 808 -2.76 0.21 32.18
CA VAL A 808 -2.08 -0.67 31.23
C VAL A 808 -0.84 -0.04 30.63
N PHE A 809 -0.89 1.25 30.26
CA PHE A 809 0.20 1.91 29.57
C PHE A 809 1.38 2.20 30.50
N ARG A 810 1.07 2.57 31.76
CA ARG A 810 2.08 2.66 32.82
C ARG A 810 2.75 1.31 33.11
N TYR A 811 1.96 0.24 33.20
CA TYR A 811 2.49 -1.11 33.44
C TYR A 811 3.42 -1.55 32.31
N GLN A 812 2.96 -1.41 31.06
CA GLN A 812 3.74 -1.70 29.85
C GLN A 812 5.05 -0.90 29.81
N SER A 813 5.00 0.41 30.06
CA SER A 813 6.19 1.25 30.15
C SER A 813 7.18 0.76 31.22
N SER A 814 6.68 0.40 32.40
CA SER A 814 7.51 -0.12 33.49
C SER A 814 8.15 -1.47 33.13
N LYS A 815 7.42 -2.33 32.41
CA LYS A 815 7.92 -3.61 31.90
C LYS A 815 9.06 -3.42 30.89
N LEU A 816 8.92 -2.49 29.93
CA LEU A 816 9.99 -2.16 28.98
C LEU A 816 11.25 -1.66 29.69
N ILE A 817 11.08 -0.81 30.70
CA ILE A 817 12.22 -0.27 31.43
C ILE A 817 12.96 -1.38 32.20
N ASN A 818 12.25 -2.32 32.80
CA ASN A 818 12.89 -3.36 33.60
C ASN A 818 13.50 -4.47 32.75
N ASN A 819 12.91 -4.78 31.58
CA ASN A 819 13.25 -5.98 30.81
C ASN A 819 14.01 -5.67 29.51
N THR A 820 13.85 -4.46 28.97
CA THR A 820 14.29 -4.11 27.61
C THR A 820 15.27 -2.95 27.60
N MET A 821 15.53 -2.22 28.69
CA MET A 821 16.47 -1.10 28.68
C MET A 821 17.91 -1.55 29.00
N PRO A 822 18.91 -1.26 28.15
CA PRO A 822 20.31 -1.49 28.51
C PRO A 822 20.74 -0.59 29.65
N GLN A 823 21.61 -1.09 30.53
CA GLN A 823 22.14 -0.35 31.69
C GLN A 823 22.85 0.97 31.31
N ALA A 824 23.34 1.08 30.06
CA ALA A 824 24.01 2.29 29.55
C ALA A 824 23.06 3.48 29.29
N PHE A 825 21.74 3.28 29.36
CA PHE A 825 20.73 4.31 29.12
C PHE A 825 19.94 4.65 30.39
N SER A 826 19.53 5.91 30.51
CA SER A 826 18.75 6.45 31.61
C SER A 826 17.27 6.57 31.22
N PRO A 827 16.36 5.77 31.81
CA PRO A 827 14.94 5.90 31.56
C PRO A 827 14.35 7.08 32.35
N LYS A 828 13.55 7.91 31.67
CA LYS A 828 12.67 8.93 32.26
C LYS A 828 11.21 8.55 32.02
N ARG A 829 10.32 9.00 32.89
CA ARG A 829 8.91 8.60 32.91
C ARG A 829 8.01 9.81 33.04
N ILE A 830 6.93 9.83 32.28
CA ILE A 830 5.78 10.72 32.43
C ILE A 830 4.56 9.83 32.28
N TYR A 831 3.71 9.77 33.29
CA TYR A 831 2.46 9.02 33.22
C TYR A 831 1.29 9.97 33.42
N ALA A 832 0.28 9.88 32.56
CA ALA A 832 -0.95 10.66 32.72
C ALA A 832 -1.88 10.10 33.82
N PHE A 833 -1.64 8.84 34.23
CA PHE A 833 -2.41 8.12 35.23
C PHE A 833 -1.53 7.05 35.94
N PRO A 834 -1.91 6.54 37.14
CA PRO A 834 -2.87 7.13 38.07
C PRO A 834 -2.37 8.46 38.65
N ARG A 835 -3.31 9.31 39.08
CA ARG A 835 -3.01 10.68 39.56
C ARG A 835 -2.08 10.76 40.79
N ASN A 836 -1.90 9.65 41.50
CA ASN A 836 -1.02 9.53 42.67
C ASN A 836 0.33 8.88 42.34
N ASP A 837 0.64 8.62 41.06
CA ASP A 837 1.95 8.09 40.68
C ASP A 837 3.05 9.14 40.89
N GLN A 838 4.22 8.68 41.32
CA GLN A 838 5.38 9.56 41.52
C GLN A 838 5.91 10.19 40.22
N PHE A 839 5.57 9.63 39.06
CA PHE A 839 5.93 10.13 37.73
C PHE A 839 4.74 10.75 36.99
N ILE A 840 3.70 11.17 37.72
CA ILE A 840 2.55 11.90 37.15
C ILE A 840 3.04 13.13 36.39
N GLY A 841 2.54 13.36 35.18
CA GLY A 841 2.89 14.52 34.38
C GLY A 841 1.89 14.77 33.25
N GLY A 842 1.97 15.97 32.68
CA GLY A 842 1.03 16.47 31.69
C GLY A 842 1.71 17.08 30.47
N ALA A 843 0.97 17.93 29.75
CA ALA A 843 1.44 18.51 28.50
C ALA A 843 2.74 19.31 28.64
N ASN A 844 2.86 20.09 29.73
CA ASN A 844 4.05 20.90 29.99
C ASN A 844 5.30 20.03 30.25
N ASP A 845 5.14 18.86 30.89
CA ASP A 845 6.25 17.94 31.14
C ASP A 845 6.71 17.24 29.85
N VAL A 846 5.75 16.95 28.95
CA VAL A 846 6.03 16.42 27.61
C VAL A 846 6.80 17.46 26.79
N ILE A 847 6.31 18.71 26.72
CA ILE A 847 7.01 19.82 26.05
C ILE A 847 8.39 20.05 26.68
N GLY A 848 8.49 20.03 28.01
CA GLY A 848 9.75 20.12 28.73
C GLY A 848 10.74 19.02 28.34
N SER A 849 10.26 17.79 28.13
CA SER A 849 11.10 16.68 27.67
C SER A 849 11.67 16.90 26.27
N PHE A 850 10.92 17.48 25.34
CA PHE A 850 11.46 17.90 24.04
C PHE A 850 12.53 18.99 24.21
N ASN A 851 12.27 19.99 25.06
CA ASN A 851 13.17 21.12 25.27
C ASN A 851 14.50 20.71 25.92
N ASP A 852 14.45 19.77 26.87
CA ASP A 852 15.63 19.19 27.52
C ASP A 852 16.49 18.36 26.57
N GLY A 853 15.87 17.82 25.51
CA GLY A 853 16.45 16.82 24.64
C GLY A 853 16.35 15.41 25.22
N ARG A 854 16.00 14.46 24.36
CA ARG A 854 16.01 13.01 24.60
C ARG A 854 16.57 12.33 23.37
N LEU A 855 17.20 11.16 23.52
CA LEU A 855 17.59 10.36 22.36
C LEU A 855 16.34 9.81 21.69
N ILE A 856 15.52 9.13 22.49
CA ILE A 856 14.26 8.51 22.07
C ILE A 856 13.15 8.96 23.02
N MET A 857 11.97 9.24 22.46
CA MET A 857 10.72 9.39 23.20
C MET A 857 9.74 8.33 22.72
N THR A 858 9.14 7.60 23.67
CA THR A 858 8.13 6.59 23.38
C THR A 858 6.79 7.03 23.95
N TYR A 859 5.71 6.84 23.21
CA TYR A 859 4.35 7.08 23.69
C TYR A 859 3.49 5.84 23.52
N LEU A 860 2.86 5.38 24.60
CA LEU A 860 1.81 4.35 24.62
C LEU A 860 0.54 4.99 25.17
N GLY A 861 -0.51 5.10 24.36
CA GLY A 861 -1.72 5.82 24.75
C GLY A 861 -2.79 5.88 23.67
N HIS A 862 -3.78 6.74 23.89
CA HIS A 862 -4.80 7.07 22.91
C HIS A 862 -4.33 8.20 21.99
N GLY A 863 -4.75 8.15 20.73
CA GLY A 863 -4.32 9.10 19.73
C GLY A 863 -5.35 9.30 18.65
N GLY A 864 -5.17 10.37 17.91
CA GLY A 864 -5.86 10.67 16.67
C GLY A 864 -4.89 11.40 15.75
N GLY A 865 -5.28 11.61 14.49
CA GLY A 865 -4.39 12.15 13.45
C GLY A 865 -3.42 13.22 13.93
N GLY A 866 -3.92 14.27 14.60
CA GLY A 866 -3.13 15.40 15.11
C GLY A 866 -2.89 15.45 16.63
N ILE A 867 -3.01 14.33 17.38
CA ILE A 867 -3.06 14.36 18.85
C ILE A 867 -2.60 13.08 19.56
N TRP A 868 -1.88 13.24 20.67
CA TRP A 868 -1.79 12.30 21.79
C TRP A 868 -2.90 12.64 22.79
N GLY A 869 -3.99 11.89 22.70
CA GLY A 869 -5.32 12.27 23.21
C GLY A 869 -5.54 12.09 24.70
N ASP A 870 -4.63 11.41 25.39
CA ASP A 870 -4.71 11.29 26.84
C ASP A 870 -4.56 12.65 27.52
N LEU A 871 -5.30 12.87 28.61
CA LEU A 871 -5.44 14.19 29.20
C LEU A 871 -4.41 14.43 30.32
N ASP A 872 -3.95 15.66 30.39
CA ASP A 872 -3.27 16.20 31.56
C ASP A 872 -4.29 16.29 32.72
N ALA A 873 -3.97 15.66 33.84
CA ALA A 873 -4.84 15.59 35.01
C ALA A 873 -5.13 16.98 35.65
N VAL A 874 -4.26 17.96 35.43
CA VAL A 874 -4.33 19.31 35.99
C VAL A 874 -4.97 20.29 35.00
N THR A 875 -4.51 20.29 33.74
CA THR A 875 -4.94 21.29 32.75
C THR A 875 -6.14 20.85 31.92
N GLY A 876 -6.44 19.54 31.87
CA GLY A 876 -7.47 18.98 31.00
C GLY A 876 -7.14 19.04 29.50
N LYS A 877 -5.93 19.49 29.13
CA LYS A 877 -5.44 19.51 27.76
C LYS A 877 -4.90 18.13 27.37
N PRO A 878 -4.86 17.79 26.07
CA PRO A 878 -4.12 16.61 25.62
C PRO A 878 -2.63 16.71 25.96
N LEU A 879 -1.96 15.56 26.07
CA LEU A 879 -0.53 15.48 26.33
C LEU A 879 0.31 16.14 25.22
N LEU A 880 -0.12 16.03 23.96
CA LEU A 880 0.49 16.74 22.83
C LEU A 880 -0.51 16.83 21.66
N ASN A 881 -0.56 17.97 21.00
CA ASN A 881 -1.29 18.17 19.75
C ASN A 881 -0.50 19.08 18.80
N ASN A 882 -0.99 19.27 17.57
CA ASN A 882 -0.31 20.07 16.55
C ASN A 882 0.02 21.51 17.01
N ASP A 883 -0.86 22.17 17.76
CA ASP A 883 -0.63 23.53 18.26
C ASP A 883 0.46 23.57 19.34
N GLN A 884 0.47 22.59 20.25
CA GLN A 884 1.48 22.48 21.31
C GLN A 884 2.88 22.18 20.76
N VAL A 885 3.02 21.62 19.55
CA VAL A 885 4.33 21.49 18.90
C VAL A 885 4.97 22.87 18.67
N ASP A 886 4.19 23.93 18.46
CA ASP A 886 4.74 25.28 18.30
C ASP A 886 5.35 25.84 19.59
N GLU A 887 4.95 25.33 20.76
CA GLU A 887 5.52 25.70 22.06
C GLU A 887 6.88 25.02 22.32
N ILE A 888 7.24 24.02 21.53
CA ILE A 888 8.52 23.31 21.66
C ILE A 888 9.69 24.21 21.20
N SER A 889 10.77 24.14 21.98
CA SER A 889 12.03 24.85 21.82
C SER A 889 13.22 23.91 22.08
N ASN A 890 13.52 23.01 21.13
CA ASN A 890 14.68 22.10 21.18
C ASN A 890 16.01 22.88 21.09
N GLN A 891 16.48 23.43 22.21
CA GLN A 891 17.71 24.21 22.23
C GLN A 891 18.92 23.37 21.82
N GLY A 892 19.78 23.89 20.94
CA GLY A 892 21.01 23.20 20.53
C GLY A 892 20.76 21.97 19.67
N ASN A 893 19.72 21.96 18.84
CA ASN A 893 19.45 20.91 17.84
C ASN A 893 19.24 19.51 18.46
N ARG A 894 18.72 19.47 19.69
CA ARG A 894 18.43 18.24 20.45
C ARG A 894 17.06 17.68 20.08
N TYR A 895 16.97 17.11 18.89
CA TYR A 895 15.72 16.55 18.35
C TYR A 895 15.60 15.05 18.72
N PRO A 896 14.59 14.64 19.49
CA PRO A 896 14.39 13.22 19.78
C PRO A 896 13.90 12.45 18.55
N PHE A 897 14.22 11.16 18.51
CA PHE A 897 13.47 10.20 17.71
C PHE A 897 12.19 9.80 18.45
N VAL A 898 11.04 9.77 17.77
CA VAL A 898 9.75 9.49 18.41
C VAL A 898 9.18 8.14 17.95
N LEU A 899 8.90 7.26 18.91
CA LEU A 899 8.20 5.99 18.75
C LEU A 899 6.76 6.17 19.28
N SER A 900 5.82 6.48 18.39
CA SER A 900 4.43 6.80 18.75
C SER A 900 3.52 5.61 18.51
N MET A 901 3.16 4.91 19.59
CA MET A 901 2.47 3.62 19.57
C MET A 901 0.98 3.84 19.89
N THR A 902 0.27 4.40 18.90
CA THR A 902 -1.12 4.84 19.01
C THR A 902 -1.76 5.02 17.62
N CYS A 903 -3.05 5.35 17.57
CA CYS A 903 -3.81 5.52 16.32
C CYS A 903 -3.40 6.77 15.53
N PHE A 904 -3.33 6.65 14.20
CA PHE A 904 -3.33 7.73 13.19
C PHE A 904 -2.24 8.82 13.22
N VAL A 905 -1.32 8.84 14.20
CA VAL A 905 -0.24 9.86 14.27
C VAL A 905 0.68 9.84 13.04
N GLY A 906 0.73 8.73 12.31
CA GLY A 906 1.48 8.57 11.06
C GLY A 906 0.61 8.56 9.80
N ALA A 907 -0.64 9.02 9.85
CA ALA A 907 -1.54 9.10 8.69
C ALA A 907 -1.23 10.32 7.80
N PHE A 908 -0.06 10.28 7.17
CA PHE A 908 0.50 11.38 6.36
C PHE A 908 -0.23 11.63 5.03
N ASP A 909 -1.29 10.87 4.73
CA ASP A 909 -2.12 11.00 3.54
C ASP A 909 -3.45 11.73 3.82
N GLY A 910 -3.70 12.08 5.07
CA GLY A 910 -4.92 12.74 5.50
C GLY A 910 -5.04 14.19 5.03
N GLY A 911 -6.26 14.71 4.95
CA GLY A 911 -6.51 16.11 4.56
C GLY A 911 -6.02 17.16 5.59
N ASN A 912 -5.77 16.74 6.83
CA ASN A 912 -5.16 17.56 7.88
C ASN A 912 -3.81 16.93 8.28
N PRO A 913 -2.75 17.74 8.53
CA PRO A 913 -1.45 17.21 8.91
C PRO A 913 -1.51 16.36 10.18
N ALA A 914 -0.98 15.14 10.09
CA ALA A 914 -0.83 14.27 11.23
C ALA A 914 0.25 14.79 12.19
N LEU A 915 0.15 14.44 13.47
CA LEU A 915 1.08 14.92 14.51
C LEU A 915 2.53 14.50 14.21
N GLY A 916 2.73 13.32 13.62
CA GLY A 916 4.04 12.86 13.17
C GLY A 916 4.66 13.78 12.12
N GLU A 917 3.86 14.26 11.17
CA GLU A 917 4.30 15.21 10.15
C GLU A 917 4.65 16.56 10.78
N VAL A 918 3.80 17.07 11.66
CA VAL A 918 4.02 18.37 12.32
C VAL A 918 5.29 18.33 13.19
N MET A 919 5.52 17.25 13.94
CA MET A 919 6.76 17.07 14.70
C MET A 919 8.00 17.05 13.80
N LEU A 920 7.91 16.47 12.60
CA LEU A 920 9.03 16.38 11.66
C LEU A 920 9.26 17.67 10.87
N THR A 921 8.21 18.38 10.47
CA THR A 921 8.29 19.48 9.49
C THR A 921 8.47 20.85 10.12
N LYS A 922 8.20 21.03 11.42
CA LYS A 922 8.39 22.31 12.10
C LYS A 922 9.87 22.69 12.23
N ALA A 923 10.18 23.93 11.85
CA ALA A 923 11.55 24.43 11.84
C ALA A 923 12.13 24.58 13.26
N ASN A 924 13.37 24.13 13.42
CA ASN A 924 14.15 24.21 14.65
C ASN A 924 13.51 23.56 15.89
N LYS A 925 12.49 22.72 15.73
CA LYS A 925 11.78 22.07 16.83
C LYS A 925 11.19 20.72 16.45
N GLY A 926 10.57 20.06 17.43
CA GLY A 926 9.91 18.77 17.27
C GLY A 926 10.90 17.62 17.26
N ALA A 927 10.74 16.70 16.32
CA ALA A 927 11.46 15.44 16.23
C ALA A 927 12.46 15.40 15.06
N ILE A 928 13.43 14.49 15.15
CA ILE A 928 14.35 14.16 14.04
C ILE A 928 13.80 13.08 13.11
N GLY A 929 12.86 12.29 13.62
CA GLY A 929 12.15 11.24 12.92
C GLY A 929 11.03 10.68 13.78
N VAL A 930 9.99 10.14 13.14
CA VAL A 930 8.80 9.62 13.82
C VAL A 930 8.42 8.28 13.18
N LEU A 931 8.32 7.22 14.00
CA LEU A 931 7.66 5.97 13.61
C LEU A 931 6.27 5.95 14.25
N ALA A 932 5.23 5.92 13.43
CA ALA A 932 3.84 6.01 13.89
C ALA A 932 2.87 5.27 12.96
N SER A 933 1.72 4.86 13.50
CA SER A 933 0.64 4.20 12.76
C SER A 933 -0.19 5.20 11.95
N SER A 934 -0.48 4.88 10.69
CA SER A 934 -1.52 5.52 9.86
C SER A 934 -2.90 4.89 10.05
N GLY A 935 -3.00 3.80 10.81
CA GLY A 935 -4.23 3.04 11.06
C GLY A 935 -4.56 2.94 12.55
N THR A 936 -5.44 2.00 12.89
CA THR A 936 -5.86 1.73 14.26
C THR A 936 -4.73 1.15 15.11
N GLY A 937 -4.46 1.78 16.27
CA GLY A 937 -3.57 1.26 17.29
C GLY A 937 -4.19 0.14 18.11
N TRP A 938 -3.36 -0.76 18.62
CA TRP A 938 -3.76 -1.95 19.36
C TRP A 938 -2.99 -2.04 20.67
N ILE A 939 -3.64 -1.93 21.83
CA ILE A 939 -2.96 -1.87 23.15
C ILE A 939 -1.84 -2.91 23.33
N ILE A 940 -2.07 -4.17 22.94
CA ILE A 940 -1.08 -5.25 23.05
C ILE A 940 -0.10 -5.20 21.87
N GLY A 941 -0.60 -5.01 20.66
CA GLY A 941 0.21 -4.99 19.45
C GLY A 941 1.21 -3.83 19.44
N ASP A 942 0.77 -2.62 19.78
CA ASP A 942 1.55 -1.39 19.90
C ASP A 942 2.69 -1.55 20.91
N PHE A 943 2.37 -2.11 22.08
CA PHE A 943 3.36 -2.45 23.10
C PHE A 943 4.41 -3.43 22.58
N GLN A 944 4.00 -4.49 21.89
CA GLN A 944 4.91 -5.50 21.34
C GLN A 944 5.75 -4.95 20.20
N MET A 945 5.18 -4.14 19.31
CA MET A 945 5.93 -3.44 18.26
C MET A 945 7.02 -2.55 18.89
N LEU A 946 6.69 -1.82 19.95
CA LEU A 946 7.66 -1.03 20.71
C LEU A 946 8.73 -1.89 21.38
N GLU A 947 8.33 -2.97 22.06
CA GLU A 947 9.23 -3.90 22.74
C GLU A 947 10.26 -4.48 21.77
N GLN A 948 9.80 -4.90 20.59
CA GLN A 948 10.65 -5.49 19.56
C GLN A 948 11.51 -4.46 18.82
N SER A 949 11.10 -3.19 18.80
CA SER A 949 11.84 -2.12 18.12
C SER A 949 12.86 -1.41 19.03
N LEU A 950 12.59 -1.26 20.32
CA LEU A 950 13.40 -0.41 21.22
C LEU A 950 14.87 -0.83 21.29
N GLN A 951 15.15 -2.12 21.43
CA GLN A 951 16.52 -2.64 21.46
C GLN A 951 17.32 -2.31 20.18
N PRO A 952 16.80 -2.63 18.96
CA PRO A 952 17.44 -2.21 17.71
C PRO A 952 17.82 -0.73 17.65
N PHE A 953 16.96 0.18 18.13
CA PHE A 953 17.25 1.63 18.16
C PHE A 953 18.37 2.05 19.13
N LEU A 954 18.71 1.21 20.09
CA LEU A 954 19.75 1.48 21.10
C LEU A 954 21.08 0.81 20.75
N GLN A 955 21.18 0.13 19.60
CA GLN A 955 22.40 -0.51 19.13
C GLN A 955 23.33 0.51 18.44
N GLU A 956 24.60 0.46 18.79
CA GLU A 956 25.60 1.35 18.21
C GLU A 956 25.82 1.06 16.71
N GLY A 957 25.82 2.13 15.89
CA GLY A 957 26.17 2.06 14.48
C GLY A 957 25.10 1.44 13.57
N VAL A 958 23.87 1.32 14.06
CA VAL A 958 22.69 0.86 13.31
C VAL A 958 21.91 2.09 12.84
N SER A 959 21.59 2.19 11.55
CA SER A 959 20.70 3.25 11.07
C SER A 959 19.28 3.04 11.58
N VAL A 960 18.51 4.14 11.64
CA VAL A 960 17.08 4.07 11.97
C VAL A 960 16.33 3.11 11.05
N GLY A 961 16.59 3.15 9.74
CA GLY A 961 15.94 2.26 8.79
C GLY A 961 16.19 0.78 9.08
N ALA A 962 17.42 0.43 9.47
CA ALA A 962 17.78 -0.92 9.89
C ALA A 962 17.15 -1.31 11.23
N ALA A 963 17.11 -0.40 12.20
CA ALA A 963 16.47 -0.62 13.50
C ALA A 963 14.96 -0.91 13.34
N ILE A 964 14.28 -0.15 12.47
CA ILE A 964 12.87 -0.37 12.14
C ILE A 964 12.68 -1.73 11.45
N ALA A 965 13.53 -2.07 10.49
CA ALA A 965 13.48 -3.36 9.81
C ALA A 965 13.58 -4.52 10.79
N GLN A 966 14.56 -4.44 11.70
CA GLN A 966 14.78 -5.45 12.71
C GLN A 966 13.59 -5.55 13.67
N GLY A 967 13.07 -4.40 14.14
CA GLY A 967 11.91 -4.34 15.03
C GLY A 967 10.67 -4.96 14.41
N LYS A 968 10.38 -4.66 13.13
CA LYS A 968 9.26 -5.27 12.40
C LYS A 968 9.44 -6.77 12.18
N ILE A 969 10.63 -7.23 11.80
CA ILE A 969 10.90 -8.69 11.64
C ILE A 969 10.71 -9.40 12.99
N ASN A 970 11.28 -8.86 14.07
CA ASN A 970 11.14 -9.40 15.42
C ASN A 970 9.67 -9.44 15.86
N TYR A 971 8.89 -8.40 15.53
CA TYR A 971 7.46 -8.34 15.81
C TYR A 971 6.64 -9.37 15.01
N LEU A 972 6.93 -9.54 13.72
CA LEU A 972 6.26 -10.51 12.86
C LEU A 972 6.49 -11.95 13.35
N ILE A 973 7.72 -12.29 13.75
CA ILE A 973 8.01 -13.63 14.30
C ILE A 973 7.41 -13.83 15.70
N LEU A 974 7.27 -12.78 16.52
CA LEU A 974 6.64 -12.91 17.85
C LEU A 974 5.20 -13.43 17.73
N LYS A 975 4.48 -13.01 16.68
CA LYS A 975 3.08 -13.40 16.47
C LYS A 975 2.92 -14.73 15.73
N GLY A 976 3.86 -15.09 14.85
CA GLY A 976 3.78 -16.30 14.02
C GLY A 976 2.66 -16.23 12.97
N GLN A 977 2.79 -16.99 11.88
CA GLN A 977 1.66 -17.22 10.97
C GLN A 977 0.80 -18.33 11.57
N THR A 978 -0.24 -17.97 12.33
CA THR A 978 -1.26 -18.87 12.94
C THR A 978 -0.75 -19.80 14.07
N ASP A 979 -1.15 -19.49 15.31
CA ASP A 979 -1.06 -20.43 16.42
C ASP A 979 -2.19 -21.51 16.24
N VAL A 980 -1.82 -22.70 15.73
CA VAL A 980 -2.49 -24.02 15.87
C VAL A 980 -3.57 -24.41 14.82
N GLU A 981 -3.29 -25.48 14.04
CA GLU A 981 -4.35 -26.31 13.41
C GLU A 981 -5.19 -26.99 14.52
N VAL A 982 -6.32 -26.39 14.88
CA VAL A 982 -7.42 -27.13 15.51
C VAL A 982 -8.45 -27.40 14.42
N SER A 983 -8.52 -28.66 13.98
CA SER A 983 -9.53 -29.12 13.03
C SER A 983 -10.94 -28.85 13.60
N GLY A 984 -11.67 -27.93 12.96
CA GLY A 984 -13.11 -27.75 13.15
C GLY A 984 -13.52 -26.67 14.15
N SER A 985 -13.73 -25.44 13.66
CA SER A 985 -14.85 -24.54 14.01
C SER A 985 -14.59 -23.14 13.43
N GLY A 986 -15.55 -22.61 12.68
CA GLY A 986 -15.42 -21.40 11.87
C GLY A 986 -15.55 -20.07 12.63
N SER A 987 -14.77 -19.85 13.70
CA SER A 987 -14.72 -18.54 14.36
C SER A 987 -13.41 -18.28 15.12
N SER A 988 -12.51 -17.54 14.48
CA SER A 988 -11.77 -16.35 14.99
C SER A 988 -10.54 -16.10 14.10
N LEU A 989 -10.77 -15.63 12.87
CA LEU A 989 -9.72 -15.27 11.90
C LEU A 989 -9.01 -13.94 12.23
N THR A 990 -9.49 -13.19 13.23
CA THR A 990 -9.11 -11.79 13.49
C THR A 990 -7.67 -11.62 13.95
N GLU A 991 -7.20 -12.34 14.98
CA GLU A 991 -5.84 -12.11 15.52
C GLU A 991 -4.69 -12.40 14.53
N SER A 992 -4.93 -13.22 13.50
CA SER A 992 -3.92 -13.55 12.48
C SER A 992 -3.52 -12.36 11.60
N PHE A 993 -4.37 -11.33 11.50
CA PHE A 993 -4.14 -10.18 10.62
C PHE A 993 -3.68 -8.93 11.35
N ILE A 994 -3.74 -8.88 12.69
CA ILE A 994 -3.25 -7.73 13.48
C ILE A 994 -1.76 -7.49 13.20
N ALA A 995 -0.93 -8.54 13.27
CA ALA A 995 0.52 -8.35 13.16
C ALA A 995 0.95 -7.85 11.76
N PRO A 996 0.47 -8.46 10.67
CA PRO A 996 0.71 -7.89 9.34
C PRO A 996 0.09 -6.48 9.18
N SER A 997 -1.13 -6.24 9.69
CA SER A 997 -1.77 -4.90 9.60
C SER A 997 -0.90 -3.84 10.26
N MET A 998 -0.35 -4.14 11.44
CA MET A 998 0.57 -3.29 12.16
C MET A 998 1.87 -3.04 11.39
N ALA A 999 2.45 -4.07 10.76
CA ALA A 999 3.65 -3.89 9.94
C ALA A 999 3.40 -2.93 8.76
N PHE A 1000 2.24 -3.03 8.10
CA PHE A 1000 1.86 -2.15 6.99
C PHE A 1000 1.53 -0.73 7.43
N GLN A 1001 0.76 -0.53 8.50
CA GLN A 1001 0.31 0.81 8.91
C GLN A 1001 1.37 1.63 9.66
N PHE A 1002 2.41 1.00 10.22
CA PHE A 1002 3.49 1.76 10.87
C PHE A 1002 4.47 2.30 9.82
N ASN A 1003 4.44 3.62 9.64
CA ASN A 1003 5.23 4.34 8.64
C ASN A 1003 6.36 5.14 9.31
N TYR A 1004 7.50 5.23 8.62
CA TYR A 1004 8.62 6.03 9.08
C TYR A 1004 8.68 7.38 8.37
N LEU A 1005 8.43 8.44 9.13
CA LEU A 1005 8.61 9.82 8.69
C LEU A 1005 10.02 10.27 9.10
N GLY A 1006 10.93 10.39 8.14
CA GLY A 1006 12.34 10.74 8.37
C GLY A 1006 13.30 10.06 7.39
N ASP A 1007 14.59 10.18 7.67
CA ASP A 1007 15.68 9.67 6.82
C ASP A 1007 16.14 8.27 7.25
N PRO A 1008 15.98 7.23 6.41
CA PRO A 1008 16.33 5.84 6.75
C PRO A 1008 17.82 5.60 7.01
N ALA A 1009 18.71 6.50 6.60
CA ALA A 1009 20.14 6.41 6.89
C ALA A 1009 20.60 7.31 8.04
N LEU A 1010 19.68 7.91 8.81
CA LEU A 1010 20.00 8.56 10.08
C LEU A 1010 20.59 7.52 11.04
N THR A 1011 21.67 7.88 11.75
CA THR A 1011 22.40 7.00 12.68
C THR A 1011 22.50 7.60 14.07
#